data_AF-A0A813HHN0-F1
#
_entry.id   AF-A0A813HHN0-F1
#
_cell.length_a   1.000
_cell.length_b   1.000
_cell.length_c   1.000
_cell.angle_alpha   90.00
_cell.angle_beta   90.00
_cell.angle_gamma   90.00
#
_symmetry.space_group_name_H-M   'P 1'
#
loop_
_entity.id
_entity.type
_entity.pdbx_description
1 polymer ?
#
loop_
_entity_poly.entity_id
_entity_poly.type
_entity_poly.pdbx_seq_one_letter_code
_entity_poly.pdbx_strand_id
1 'polypeptide(L)'
;MSEEKDNKFQAGTANDLSQGPAKNRGCTDPICIFILFAAWGMFVAVTIAGLADGDPYKLYLPRDYSGAYCDAEKNWNGGPNLKGFTKLSYTMNATSTTDTIVKQLVCSTYAQDILTSGKYGTALLAVGDATDKYLCDCCLSPCAKCEGSLIVGGDLTGPGAAQSTMSGKMGDLTGASNPGDLFSPAGANSDKFTNMWLEATKYFNSVCLTDCNSDFESMNVSTDSRQWAYTMAEDNGLKSVWDTLKANGPPAMKDIIKDQFTFKALPTSLCPYPASKCIPMPGVQFSELTQGYCSFEMANDVKNAVGNAAGDAFAILGGESVEKGSTETFGTWCGDFMTSIDSFIVVSICSFVISLIFMVLLRCCVGVCVWLAVFLVFLFLCLGGGASWVKSFQCAGSSIFETSQGAAVATAISASNSASNAYNGNAPADETLTGNGADYTGVQYRTKSGLLCIAWGTTNTSAAKYTVPPYTNLKKNYCRNPYLAGDQYPAATIWCYTNDEEIKWQECTPIGTIRPICKMGYSVPSEQQRKALEIIGYVLWGMAGLYLILVCCLTNRIRLAISVNKVAATFVAHTPRIVLVPIVQALIGVLWVLAWAASVSFLVSQVPDGYTPKGAYETYAEAYGTETVPGKCTDKWPTGGVYKDEDNCLLLNSTSLTYACWKCAPPRYVFDARFAGSFFVFLWNNALNIAIGQCIIAGAVGVWFFTPNEEKGRRPAIKTAIWNVFRYHLGS
;
A
#
# COMPACT_ATOMS: atom_id res chain seq x y z
N MET A 1 3.11 -66.37 5.08
CA MET A 1 2.86 -65.32 6.10
C MET A 1 1.77 -64.32 5.65
N SER A 2 0.85 -64.75 4.78
CA SER A 2 -0.21 -63.93 4.17
C SER A 2 -1.63 -64.39 4.54
N GLU A 3 -1.79 -65.54 5.21
CA GLU A 3 -3.12 -66.07 5.61
C GLU A 3 -3.57 -65.59 7.01
N GLU A 4 -2.68 -65.06 7.84
CA GLU A 4 -3.03 -64.65 9.22
C GLU A 4 -3.62 -63.22 9.30
N LYS A 5 -3.54 -62.42 8.22
CA LYS A 5 -4.10 -61.06 8.19
C LYS A 5 -5.54 -60.98 7.69
N ASP A 6 -6.03 -61.97 6.94
CA ASP A 6 -7.40 -61.98 6.40
C ASP A 6 -8.46 -62.38 7.43
N ASN A 7 -8.07 -62.98 8.55
CA ASN A 7 -9.00 -63.41 9.59
C ASN A 7 -9.31 -62.32 10.64
N LYS A 8 -8.71 -61.12 10.54
CA LYS A 8 -8.87 -60.08 11.56
C LYS A 8 -10.22 -59.35 11.50
N PHE A 9 -10.99 -59.52 10.42
CA PHE A 9 -12.28 -58.86 10.18
C PHE A 9 -13.35 -59.84 9.66
N GLN A 10 -13.35 -61.09 10.13
CA GLN A 10 -14.38 -62.09 9.75
C GLN A 10 -15.74 -61.76 10.39
N ALA A 11 -16.80 -61.93 9.60
CA ALA A 11 -18.19 -61.78 10.05
C ALA A 11 -18.50 -62.74 11.21
N GLY A 12 -19.12 -62.24 12.28
CA GLY A 12 -19.43 -63.00 13.51
C GLY A 12 -18.33 -63.03 14.58
N THR A 13 -17.20 -62.34 14.41
CA THR A 13 -16.13 -62.22 15.43
C THR A 13 -16.21 -60.88 16.19
N ALA A 14 -15.45 -60.73 17.28
CA ALA A 14 -15.40 -59.48 18.07
C ALA A 14 -14.91 -58.24 17.27
N ASN A 15 -14.27 -58.46 16.12
CA ASN A 15 -13.80 -57.42 15.18
C ASN A 15 -14.63 -57.38 13.88
N ASP A 16 -15.85 -57.93 13.88
CA ASP A 16 -16.76 -57.90 12.75
C ASP A 16 -17.16 -56.45 12.39
N LEU A 17 -16.75 -56.01 11.20
CA LEU A 17 -17.06 -54.69 10.64
C LEU A 17 -18.22 -54.71 9.63
N SER A 18 -18.86 -55.87 9.42
CA SER A 18 -19.95 -56.03 8.44
C SER A 18 -21.17 -55.16 8.73
N GLN A 19 -21.33 -54.72 9.99
CA GLN A 19 -22.39 -53.83 10.46
C GLN A 19 -21.89 -52.41 10.80
N GLY A 20 -20.66 -52.06 10.40
CA GLY A 20 -20.04 -50.76 10.66
C GLY A 20 -18.91 -50.80 11.71
N PRO A 21 -18.47 -49.64 12.23
CA PRO A 21 -17.33 -49.53 13.15
C PRO A 21 -17.50 -50.37 14.43
N ALA A 22 -16.42 -50.97 14.91
CA ALA A 22 -16.43 -51.80 16.12
C ALA A 22 -17.00 -51.05 17.34
N LYS A 23 -18.02 -51.64 17.99
CA LYS A 23 -18.77 -51.00 19.10
C LYS A 23 -17.96 -50.83 20.39
N ASN A 24 -16.84 -51.52 20.55
CA ASN A 24 -16.00 -51.55 21.76
C ASN A 24 -14.76 -50.63 21.70
N ARG A 25 -14.81 -49.49 20.98
CA ARG A 25 -13.73 -48.49 21.03
C ARG A 25 -13.97 -47.45 22.13
N GLY A 26 -12.94 -47.08 22.87
CA GLY A 26 -12.92 -45.94 23.79
C GLY A 26 -12.25 -44.71 23.16
N CYS A 27 -12.26 -43.58 23.87
CA CYS A 27 -11.43 -42.43 23.49
C CYS A 27 -9.96 -42.80 23.68
N THR A 28 -9.15 -42.64 22.65
CA THR A 28 -7.76 -43.09 22.65
C THR A 28 -6.89 -42.24 23.57
N ASP A 29 -7.20 -40.94 23.71
CA ASP A 29 -6.34 -39.96 24.39
C ASP A 29 -7.10 -39.04 25.37
N PRO A 30 -7.60 -39.56 26.52
CA PRO A 30 -8.36 -38.77 27.48
C PRO A 30 -7.54 -37.64 28.15
N ILE A 31 -6.21 -37.74 28.16
CA ILE A 31 -5.33 -36.70 28.73
C ILE A 31 -5.42 -35.40 27.94
N CYS A 32 -5.50 -35.47 26.60
CA CYS A 32 -5.63 -34.30 25.73
C CYS A 32 -6.89 -33.48 26.03
N ILE A 33 -7.97 -34.15 26.44
CA ILE A 33 -9.23 -33.48 26.83
C ILE A 33 -9.01 -32.60 28.08
N PHE A 34 -8.27 -33.09 29.09
CA PHE A 34 -7.97 -32.29 30.27
C PHE A 34 -7.07 -31.09 29.94
N ILE A 35 -6.10 -31.26 29.04
CA ILE A 35 -5.24 -30.17 28.57
C ILE A 35 -6.06 -29.11 27.83
N LEU A 36 -7.00 -29.52 26.97
CA LEU A 36 -7.90 -28.61 26.26
C LEU A 36 -8.76 -27.79 27.24
N PHE A 37 -9.34 -28.43 28.26
CA PHE A 37 -10.11 -27.71 29.27
C PHE A 37 -9.25 -26.77 30.11
N ALA A 38 -8.01 -27.16 30.45
CA ALA A 38 -7.06 -26.27 31.10
C ALA A 38 -6.71 -25.06 30.22
N ALA A 39 -6.55 -25.27 28.90
CA ALA A 39 -6.31 -24.20 27.94
C ALA A 39 -7.50 -23.22 27.85
N TRP A 40 -8.74 -23.73 27.86
CA TRP A 40 -9.94 -22.89 27.95
C TRP A 40 -10.02 -22.12 29.28
N GLY A 41 -9.68 -22.76 30.39
CA GLY A 41 -9.60 -22.09 31.69
C GLY A 41 -8.55 -20.96 31.71
N MET A 42 -7.39 -21.20 31.10
CA MET A 42 -6.35 -20.19 30.93
C MET A 42 -6.83 -19.02 30.05
N PHE A 43 -7.50 -19.30 28.93
CA PHE A 43 -8.08 -18.26 28.09
C PHE A 43 -9.07 -17.39 28.87
N VAL A 44 -10.01 -17.99 29.59
CA VAL A 44 -10.98 -17.25 30.42
C VAL A 44 -10.28 -16.42 31.49
N ALA A 45 -9.28 -16.99 32.18
CA ALA A 45 -8.52 -16.27 33.21
C ALA A 45 -7.78 -15.05 32.63
N VAL A 46 -7.15 -15.23 31.46
CA VAL A 46 -6.47 -14.15 30.74
C VAL A 46 -7.47 -13.09 30.27
N THR A 47 -8.62 -13.47 29.73
CA THR A 47 -9.68 -12.53 29.32
C THR A 47 -10.19 -11.71 30.51
N ILE A 48 -10.42 -12.33 31.67
CA ILE A 48 -10.86 -11.63 32.89
C ILE A 48 -9.80 -10.64 33.37
N ALA A 49 -8.51 -11.02 33.35
CA ALA A 49 -7.41 -10.11 33.66
C ALA A 49 -7.30 -8.96 32.64
N GLY A 50 -7.60 -9.24 31.36
CA GLY A 50 -7.72 -8.25 30.30
C GLY A 50 -8.81 -7.21 30.59
N LEU A 51 -9.99 -7.68 30.99
CA LEU A 51 -11.17 -6.84 31.26
C LEU A 51 -11.02 -5.92 32.47
N ALA A 52 -10.19 -6.27 33.45
CA ALA A 52 -10.00 -5.48 34.66
C ALA A 52 -9.26 -4.16 34.40
N ASP A 53 -8.20 -4.21 33.59
CA ASP A 53 -7.30 -3.06 33.37
C ASP A 53 -7.31 -2.55 31.91
N GLY A 54 -7.89 -3.31 30.99
CA GLY A 54 -7.91 -3.01 29.56
C GLY A 54 -9.02 -2.04 29.18
N ASP A 55 -8.70 -1.13 28.26
CA ASP A 55 -9.65 -0.17 27.71
C ASP A 55 -9.59 -0.21 26.17
N PRO A 56 -10.51 -0.92 25.50
CA PRO A 56 -10.47 -1.09 24.06
C PRO A 56 -10.75 0.22 23.31
N TYR A 57 -11.32 1.23 23.97
CA TYR A 57 -11.55 2.55 23.37
C TYR A 57 -10.22 3.20 22.96
N LYS A 58 -9.15 2.99 23.73
CA LYS A 58 -7.80 3.51 23.44
C LYS A 58 -7.20 3.00 22.13
N LEU A 59 -7.69 1.89 21.57
CA LEU A 59 -7.16 1.35 20.31
C LEU A 59 -7.52 2.24 19.12
N TYR A 60 -8.70 2.85 19.12
CA TYR A 60 -9.20 3.63 18.00
C TYR A 60 -9.33 5.12 18.29
N LEU A 61 -9.32 5.54 19.57
CA LEU A 61 -9.35 6.96 19.90
C LEU A 61 -8.15 7.70 19.26
N PRO A 62 -8.36 8.94 18.78
CA PRO A 62 -7.27 9.73 18.25
C PRO A 62 -6.33 10.20 19.35
N ARG A 63 -5.08 10.52 18.97
CA ARG A 63 -4.03 10.96 19.90
C ARG A 63 -3.48 12.33 19.52
N ASP A 64 -3.19 13.14 20.52
CA ASP A 64 -2.55 14.45 20.36
C ASP A 64 -1.05 14.35 20.02
N TYR A 65 -0.37 15.49 19.95
CA TYR A 65 1.07 15.60 19.67
C TYR A 65 1.95 14.88 20.68
N SER A 66 1.47 14.74 21.92
CA SER A 66 2.18 14.04 22.99
C SER A 66 1.91 12.54 22.97
N GLY A 67 0.87 12.08 22.27
CA GLY A 67 0.39 10.69 22.33
C GLY A 67 -0.65 10.44 23.42
N ALA A 68 -1.25 11.49 23.99
CA ALA A 68 -2.40 11.41 24.88
C ALA A 68 -3.68 11.17 24.08
N TYR A 69 -4.60 10.39 24.63
CA TYR A 69 -5.87 10.03 23.99
C TYR A 69 -6.89 11.15 24.16
N CYS A 70 -7.52 11.57 23.06
CA CYS A 70 -8.68 12.44 23.10
C CYS A 70 -9.86 11.73 23.78
N ASP A 71 -10.74 12.50 24.44
CA ASP A 71 -11.85 12.01 25.28
C ASP A 71 -11.47 11.08 26.46
N ALA A 72 -10.19 11.06 26.86
CA ALA A 72 -9.73 10.36 28.05
C ALA A 72 -9.64 11.28 29.27
N GLU A 73 -10.16 10.83 30.41
CA GLU A 73 -10.12 11.57 31.67
C GLU A 73 -8.71 11.61 32.28
N LYS A 74 -7.99 10.48 32.18
CA LYS A 74 -6.61 10.32 32.66
C LYS A 74 -5.73 9.79 31.54
N ASN A 75 -4.68 10.54 31.24
CA ASN A 75 -3.67 10.17 30.25
C ASN A 75 -2.36 9.73 30.92
N TRP A 76 -1.58 8.94 30.20
CA TRP A 76 -0.36 8.29 30.70
C TRP A 76 0.74 9.30 31.10
N ASN A 77 0.71 10.51 30.54
CA ASN A 77 1.69 11.58 30.78
C ASN A 77 1.29 12.57 31.88
N GLY A 78 0.13 12.39 32.53
CA GLY A 78 -0.38 13.34 33.52
C GLY A 78 -0.75 14.71 32.94
N GLY A 79 -0.99 14.79 31.62
CA GLY A 79 -1.46 15.99 30.92
C GLY A 79 -2.87 16.44 31.32
N PRO A 80 -3.43 17.46 30.65
CA PRO A 80 -4.76 17.97 30.96
C PRO A 80 -5.84 16.88 30.83
N ASN A 81 -6.94 17.05 31.57
CA ASN A 81 -8.12 16.20 31.40
C ASN A 81 -8.74 16.48 30.02
N LEU A 82 -8.76 15.48 29.14
CA LEU A 82 -9.25 15.59 27.77
C LEU A 82 -10.68 15.07 27.61
N LYS A 83 -11.39 14.78 28.71
CA LYS A 83 -12.78 14.32 28.65
C LYS A 83 -13.68 15.39 28.04
N GLY A 84 -14.45 15.02 27.02
CA GLY A 84 -15.29 15.96 26.25
C GLY A 84 -14.60 16.60 25.04
N PHE A 85 -13.26 16.49 24.94
CA PHE A 85 -12.50 16.90 23.76
C PHE A 85 -12.39 15.71 22.80
N THR A 86 -13.45 15.46 22.04
CA THR A 86 -13.60 14.24 21.22
C THR A 86 -12.97 14.33 19.83
N LYS A 87 -12.58 15.53 19.38
CA LYS A 87 -12.13 15.78 18.01
C LYS A 87 -10.62 16.00 17.97
N LEU A 88 -9.91 15.33 17.07
CA LEU A 88 -8.52 15.62 16.79
C LEU A 88 -8.44 16.62 15.64
N SER A 89 -7.84 17.76 15.93
CA SER A 89 -7.56 18.81 14.97
C SER A 89 -6.07 19.18 15.01
N TYR A 90 -5.69 20.15 14.21
CA TYR A 90 -4.32 20.62 14.13
C TYR A 90 -4.27 22.14 14.25
N THR A 91 -3.35 22.62 15.07
CA THR A 91 -3.09 24.05 15.28
C THR A 91 -1.72 24.40 14.71
N MET A 92 -1.48 25.67 14.42
CA MET A 92 -0.19 26.12 13.92
C MET A 92 0.88 25.92 14.99
N ASN A 93 1.99 25.29 14.62
CA ASN A 93 3.22 25.32 15.41
C ASN A 93 3.95 26.65 15.16
N ALA A 94 3.54 27.68 15.91
CA ALA A 94 4.09 29.02 15.77
C ALA A 94 5.61 29.06 15.95
N THR A 95 6.19 28.19 16.79
CA THR A 95 7.64 28.09 16.99
C THR A 95 8.36 27.79 15.68
N SER A 96 7.94 26.73 14.98
CA SER A 96 8.56 26.33 13.71
C SER A 96 8.18 27.27 12.56
N THR A 97 6.93 27.73 12.50
CA THR A 97 6.45 28.60 11.42
C THR A 97 7.18 29.96 11.41
N THR A 98 7.49 30.50 12.59
CA THR A 98 8.16 31.80 12.73
C THR A 98 9.68 31.73 12.79
N ASP A 99 10.29 30.54 12.98
CA ASP A 99 11.73 30.38 13.21
C ASP A 99 12.58 31.12 12.17
N THR A 100 12.27 31.01 10.88
CA THR A 100 13.02 31.71 9.82
C THR A 100 12.83 33.23 9.83
N ILE A 101 11.66 33.73 10.25
CA ILE A 101 11.36 35.17 10.35
C ILE A 101 12.11 35.76 11.54
N VAL A 102 12.09 35.04 12.66
CA VAL A 102 12.79 35.44 13.89
C VAL A 102 14.30 35.43 13.66
N LYS A 103 14.84 34.41 12.99
CA LYS A 103 16.25 34.36 12.57
C LYS A 103 16.62 35.50 11.63
N GLN A 104 15.73 35.90 10.72
CA GLN A 104 15.94 37.09 9.88
C GLN A 104 16.11 38.35 10.73
N LEU A 105 15.29 38.53 11.77
CA LEU A 105 15.40 39.67 12.66
C LEU A 105 16.68 39.63 13.51
N VAL A 106 16.93 38.50 14.18
CA VAL A 106 18.04 38.35 15.15
C VAL A 106 19.41 38.31 14.49
N CYS A 107 19.52 37.77 13.27
CA CYS A 107 20.78 37.66 12.53
C CYS A 107 20.98 38.78 11.49
N SER A 108 20.17 39.84 11.55
CA SER A 108 20.32 41.00 10.66
C SER A 108 21.43 41.96 11.10
N THR A 109 21.90 42.78 10.16
CA THR A 109 22.82 43.90 10.43
C THR A 109 22.27 44.83 11.51
N TYR A 110 20.95 45.08 11.53
CA TYR A 110 20.31 45.90 12.56
C TYR A 110 20.43 45.31 13.97
N ALA A 111 20.19 44.00 14.12
CA ALA A 111 20.36 43.33 15.41
C ALA A 111 21.84 43.25 15.82
N GLN A 112 22.74 42.98 14.88
CA GLN A 112 24.18 43.01 15.12
C GLN A 112 24.64 44.39 15.62
N ASP A 113 24.11 45.46 15.04
CA ASP A 113 24.44 46.84 15.42
C ASP A 113 23.99 47.21 16.85
N ILE A 114 22.90 46.59 17.32
CA ILE A 114 22.42 46.72 18.70
C ILE A 114 23.27 45.88 19.65
N LEU A 115 23.55 44.64 19.28
CA LEU A 115 24.15 43.65 20.15
C LEU A 115 25.65 43.87 20.33
N THR A 116 26.36 44.23 19.25
CA THR A 116 27.83 44.19 19.20
C THR A 116 28.47 45.55 18.97
N SER A 117 27.91 46.40 18.10
CA SER A 117 28.56 47.67 17.70
C SER A 117 28.19 48.85 18.59
N GLY A 118 27.08 48.78 19.35
CA GLY A 118 26.61 49.88 20.19
C GLY A 118 26.14 51.10 19.38
N LYS A 119 25.77 50.91 18.10
CA LYS A 119 25.35 52.01 17.23
C LYS A 119 24.05 52.68 17.66
N TYR A 120 23.20 51.96 18.39
CA TYR A 120 21.90 52.41 18.87
C TYR A 120 21.82 52.51 20.41
N GLY A 121 22.96 52.54 21.11
CA GLY A 121 23.04 52.57 22.57
C GLY A 121 24.29 51.86 23.10
N THR A 122 24.27 51.35 24.32
CA THR A 122 25.35 50.48 24.80
C THR A 122 25.23 49.10 24.15
N ALA A 123 26.34 48.54 23.66
CA ALA A 123 26.37 47.16 23.18
C ALA A 123 25.85 46.20 24.27
N LEU A 124 24.93 45.32 23.89
CA LEU A 124 24.23 44.43 24.82
C LEU A 124 24.99 43.12 25.07
N LEU A 125 25.93 42.75 24.20
CA LEU A 125 26.83 41.63 24.37
C LEU A 125 28.24 42.12 24.72
N ALA A 126 28.89 41.44 25.67
CA ALA A 126 30.29 41.67 25.96
C ALA A 126 31.17 41.15 24.80
N VAL A 127 32.23 41.89 24.48
CA VAL A 127 33.25 41.50 23.50
C VAL A 127 33.96 40.24 24.00
N GLY A 128 34.00 39.19 23.17
CA GLY A 128 34.54 37.87 23.53
C GLY A 128 33.52 36.74 23.28
N ASP A 129 33.55 35.69 24.11
CA ASP A 129 32.83 34.42 23.91
C ASP A 129 31.33 34.55 23.60
N ALA A 130 30.63 35.54 24.20
CA ALA A 130 29.20 35.75 23.96
C ALA A 130 28.92 36.28 22.54
N THR A 131 29.79 37.16 22.04
CA THR A 131 29.70 37.69 20.67
C THR A 131 30.07 36.63 19.65
N ASP A 132 31.14 35.86 19.91
CA ASP A 132 31.58 34.77 19.02
C ASP A 132 30.52 33.66 18.92
N LYS A 133 29.87 33.32 20.04
CA LYS A 133 28.74 32.37 20.06
C LYS A 133 27.56 32.87 19.23
N TYR A 134 27.16 34.13 19.38
CA TYR A 134 26.08 34.73 18.58
C TYR A 134 26.41 34.72 17.08
N LEU A 135 27.62 35.14 16.69
CA LEU A 135 28.04 35.17 15.29
C LEU A 135 28.10 33.76 14.68
N CYS A 136 28.50 32.75 15.46
CA CYS A 136 28.45 31.36 15.05
C CYS A 136 27.01 30.85 14.93
N ASP A 137 26.14 31.07 15.92
CA ASP A 137 24.75 30.57 15.87
C ASP A 137 23.92 31.25 14.75
N CYS A 138 24.32 32.44 14.29
CA CYS A 138 23.77 33.11 13.10
C CYS A 138 24.46 32.75 11.77
N CYS A 139 25.48 31.90 11.79
CA CYS A 139 26.32 31.57 10.63
C CYS A 139 26.94 32.79 9.93
N LEU A 140 27.22 33.85 10.70
CA LEU A 140 27.96 35.04 10.26
C LEU A 140 29.47 34.86 10.41
N SER A 141 29.90 33.89 11.23
CA SER A 141 31.29 33.45 11.39
C SER A 141 31.41 31.95 11.16
N PRO A 142 32.51 31.45 10.54
CA PRO A 142 32.70 30.01 10.34
C PRO A 142 32.78 29.26 11.68
N CYS A 143 31.94 28.25 11.86
CA CYS A 143 32.01 27.35 13.00
C CYS A 143 31.41 25.99 12.66
N ALA A 144 31.63 24.98 13.53
CA ALA A 144 31.22 23.60 13.28
C ALA A 144 29.70 23.40 13.08
N LYS A 145 28.86 24.38 13.48
CA LYS A 145 27.40 24.33 13.34
C LYS A 145 26.87 24.87 12.00
N CYS A 146 27.72 25.50 11.18
CA CYS A 146 27.29 26.26 10.01
C CYS A 146 27.88 25.72 8.72
N GLU A 147 27.07 25.02 7.93
CA GLU A 147 27.39 24.57 6.57
C GLU A 147 26.91 25.58 5.51
N GLY A 148 27.26 26.86 5.66
CA GLY A 148 26.92 27.93 4.72
C GLY A 148 26.23 29.14 5.36
N SER A 149 25.82 30.10 4.53
CA SER A 149 25.09 31.29 4.99
C SER A 149 23.61 30.96 5.27
N LEU A 150 23.06 31.60 6.31
CA LEU A 150 21.67 31.42 6.70
C LEU A 150 20.74 32.07 5.65
N ILE A 151 19.90 31.28 4.97
CA ILE A 151 18.95 31.80 3.98
C ILE A 151 17.70 32.31 4.71
N VAL A 152 17.70 33.60 5.08
CA VAL A 152 16.63 34.23 5.88
C VAL A 152 15.77 35.25 5.11
N GLY A 153 15.88 35.31 3.78
CA GLY A 153 15.02 36.18 2.97
C GLY A 153 15.42 37.66 2.95
N GLY A 154 16.73 37.94 3.08
CA GLY A 154 17.33 39.28 2.97
C GLY A 154 17.74 39.87 4.32
N ASP A 155 18.70 40.81 4.28
CA ASP A 155 19.24 41.49 5.47
C ASP A 155 18.41 42.75 5.83
N LEU A 156 18.32 43.05 7.13
CA LEU A 156 17.62 44.22 7.67
C LEU A 156 18.66 45.22 8.18
N THR A 157 18.83 46.33 7.47
CA THR A 157 19.95 47.27 7.69
C THR A 157 19.64 48.38 8.70
N GLY A 158 18.41 48.47 9.21
CA GLY A 158 18.01 49.49 10.19
C GLY A 158 16.57 49.35 10.69
N PRO A 159 16.13 50.24 11.61
CA PRO A 159 14.84 50.11 12.31
C PRO A 159 13.63 50.19 11.38
N GLY A 160 13.67 51.05 10.35
CA GLY A 160 12.56 51.20 9.40
C GLY A 160 12.36 49.97 8.51
N ALA A 161 13.46 49.36 8.05
CA ALA A 161 13.42 48.12 7.28
C ALA A 161 12.96 46.94 8.15
N ALA A 162 13.45 46.86 9.40
CA ALA A 162 13.01 45.84 10.34
C ALA A 162 11.51 45.96 10.65
N GLN A 163 11.01 47.16 10.94
CA GLN A 163 9.58 47.38 11.21
C GLN A 163 8.70 47.01 10.01
N SER A 164 9.03 47.47 8.80
CA SER A 164 8.19 47.22 7.62
C SER A 164 8.19 45.75 7.21
N THR A 165 9.36 45.08 7.22
CA THR A 165 9.46 43.66 6.86
C THR A 165 8.81 42.77 7.92
N MET A 166 9.02 43.02 9.22
CA MET A 166 8.38 42.22 10.27
C MET A 166 6.88 42.46 10.31
N SER A 167 6.42 43.69 10.12
CA SER A 167 4.99 43.99 10.08
C SER A 167 4.28 43.36 8.90
N GLY A 168 4.91 43.27 7.72
CA GLY A 168 4.36 42.50 6.61
C GLY A 168 4.34 41.00 6.90
N LYS A 169 5.50 40.42 7.25
CA LYS A 169 5.62 38.96 7.41
C LYS A 169 4.82 38.39 8.58
N MET A 170 4.87 39.06 9.73
CA MET A 170 4.11 38.64 10.91
C MET A 170 2.65 39.05 10.81
N GLY A 171 2.35 40.16 10.12
CA GLY A 171 0.98 40.58 9.85
C GLY A 171 0.13 39.49 9.18
N ASP A 172 0.70 38.78 8.20
CA ASP A 172 0.02 37.64 7.54
C ASP A 172 -0.24 36.47 8.51
N LEU A 173 0.61 36.30 9.53
CA LEU A 173 0.57 35.17 10.48
C LEU A 173 -0.24 35.45 11.76
N THR A 174 -0.32 36.71 12.18
CA THR A 174 -0.98 37.15 13.42
C THR A 174 -2.27 37.94 13.16
N GLY A 175 -2.47 38.42 11.94
CA GLY A 175 -3.59 39.27 11.55
C GLY A 175 -4.67 38.51 10.76
N ALA A 176 -5.92 38.98 10.86
CA ALA A 176 -7.08 38.46 10.12
C ALA A 176 -7.35 39.20 8.79
N SER A 177 -6.57 40.23 8.46
CA SER A 177 -6.79 41.06 7.26
C SER A 177 -6.00 40.51 6.08
N ASN A 178 -6.68 39.73 5.22
CA ASN A 178 -6.21 39.11 3.98
C ASN A 178 -5.46 37.77 4.13
N PRO A 179 -6.11 36.71 4.65
CA PRO A 179 -5.50 35.38 4.68
C PRO A 179 -5.12 34.84 3.29
N GLY A 180 -5.67 35.40 2.21
CA GLY A 180 -5.23 35.13 0.83
C GLY A 180 -3.77 35.50 0.54
N ASP A 181 -3.23 36.54 1.19
CA ASP A 181 -1.84 36.99 1.00
C ASP A 181 -0.84 35.99 1.60
N LEU A 182 -1.24 35.27 2.66
CA LEU A 182 -0.42 34.23 3.30
C LEU A 182 -0.09 33.08 2.32
N PHE A 183 -1.01 32.77 1.40
CA PHE A 183 -0.89 31.66 0.45
C PHE A 183 -0.60 32.14 -0.99
N SER A 184 -0.41 33.45 -1.18
CA SER A 184 -0.10 34.04 -2.47
C SER A 184 1.41 34.21 -2.64
N PRO A 185 1.98 33.88 -3.81
CA PRO A 185 3.36 34.23 -4.14
C PRO A 185 3.66 35.73 -4.04
N ALA A 186 2.63 36.57 -4.06
CA ALA A 186 2.71 38.02 -3.94
C ALA A 186 2.69 38.54 -2.47
N GLY A 187 2.47 37.66 -1.49
CA GLY A 187 2.46 38.02 -0.06
C GLY A 187 3.84 38.33 0.51
N ALA A 188 3.88 38.91 1.72
CA ALA A 188 5.14 39.30 2.37
C ALA A 188 6.04 38.11 2.72
N ASN A 189 5.45 36.91 2.80
CA ASN A 189 6.14 35.66 3.04
C ASN A 189 6.43 34.83 1.78
N SER A 190 6.07 35.32 0.58
CA SER A 190 6.21 34.60 -0.70
C SER A 190 5.60 33.18 -0.64
N ASP A 191 6.13 32.22 -1.41
CA ASP A 191 5.62 30.85 -1.54
C ASP A 191 5.95 29.92 -0.34
N LYS A 192 6.26 30.49 0.84
CA LYS A 192 6.71 29.74 2.02
C LYS A 192 5.66 28.74 2.51
N PHE A 193 4.38 29.09 2.40
CA PHE A 193 3.26 28.31 2.93
C PHE A 193 2.83 27.15 2.04
N THR A 194 3.20 27.14 0.76
CA THR A 194 2.98 26.01 -0.14
C THR A 194 3.78 24.77 0.30
N ASN A 195 4.99 24.96 0.81
CA ASN A 195 5.86 23.86 1.27
C ASN A 195 5.57 23.39 2.71
N MET A 196 4.78 24.12 3.50
CA MET A 196 4.48 23.75 4.89
C MET A 196 3.68 22.44 5.01
N TRP A 197 2.95 22.07 3.96
CA TRP A 197 2.11 20.87 3.94
C TRP A 197 2.89 19.60 3.63
N LEU A 198 4.00 19.71 2.88
CA LEU A 198 4.94 18.60 2.68
C LEU A 198 5.60 18.17 4.00
N GLU A 199 5.72 19.09 4.96
CA GLU A 199 6.27 18.87 6.31
C GLU A 199 5.22 19.18 7.41
N ALA A 200 3.97 18.74 7.23
CA ALA A 200 2.87 19.12 8.13
C ALA A 200 3.15 18.81 9.62
N THR A 201 3.84 17.72 9.94
CA THR A 201 4.23 17.33 11.31
C THR A 201 5.19 18.32 11.99
N LYS A 202 5.86 19.17 11.23
CA LYS A 202 6.78 20.20 11.73
C LYS A 202 6.06 21.52 11.98
N TYR A 203 5.13 21.87 11.11
CA TYR A 203 4.44 23.17 11.12
C TYR A 203 3.07 23.16 11.81
N PHE A 204 2.54 21.99 12.13
CA PHE A 204 1.28 21.83 12.85
C PHE A 204 1.43 20.95 14.08
N ASN A 205 0.73 21.32 15.16
CA ASN A 205 0.57 20.50 16.36
C ASN A 205 -0.77 19.78 16.29
N SER A 206 -0.80 18.47 16.51
CA SER A 206 -2.06 17.73 16.67
C SER A 206 -2.63 17.94 18.08
N VAL A 207 -3.86 18.41 18.20
CA VAL A 207 -4.51 18.75 19.48
C VAL A 207 -5.96 18.27 19.54
N CYS A 208 -6.41 17.87 20.72
CA CYS A 208 -7.81 17.51 20.96
C CYS A 208 -8.66 18.77 21.21
N LEU A 209 -9.75 18.93 20.46
CA LEU A 209 -10.75 20.00 20.56
C LEU A 209 -12.15 19.42 20.84
N THR A 210 -13.08 20.27 21.27
CA THR A 210 -14.49 19.85 21.44
C THR A 210 -15.25 19.80 20.12
N ASP A 211 -14.87 20.64 19.14
CA ASP A 211 -15.54 20.79 17.85
C ASP A 211 -14.51 21.09 16.75
N CYS A 212 -14.83 20.68 15.52
CA CYS A 212 -14.09 21.04 14.31
C CYS A 212 -14.56 22.39 13.75
N ASN A 213 -15.84 22.76 13.90
CA ASN A 213 -16.45 23.85 13.12
C ASN A 213 -16.58 25.18 13.89
N SER A 214 -15.77 25.39 14.93
CA SER A 214 -15.70 26.69 15.59
C SER A 214 -15.10 27.70 14.61
N ASP A 215 -15.80 28.80 14.33
CA ASP A 215 -15.32 29.87 13.46
C ASP A 215 -14.03 30.48 14.02
N PHE A 216 -12.89 29.93 13.58
CA PHE A 216 -11.55 30.29 14.04
C PHE A 216 -11.20 31.75 13.68
N GLU A 217 -11.87 32.34 12.68
CA GLU A 217 -11.75 33.75 12.32
C GLU A 217 -12.46 34.65 13.34
N SER A 218 -13.65 34.25 13.81
CA SER A 218 -14.37 34.98 14.87
C SER A 218 -13.63 34.96 16.22
N MET A 219 -12.82 33.92 16.48
CA MET A 219 -12.02 33.81 17.71
C MET A 219 -10.78 34.70 17.70
N ASN A 220 -10.32 35.15 16.53
CA ASN A 220 -9.33 36.24 16.43
C ASN A 220 -9.91 37.60 16.87
N VAL A 221 -11.23 37.71 17.05
CA VAL A 221 -11.91 38.96 17.40
C VAL A 221 -12.63 38.89 18.75
N SER A 222 -12.78 37.69 19.35
CA SER A 222 -13.49 37.51 20.62
C SER A 222 -12.67 37.96 21.85
N THR A 223 -13.37 38.46 22.87
CA THR A 223 -12.80 38.88 24.16
C THR A 223 -12.26 37.73 25.02
N ASP A 224 -12.58 36.48 24.66
CA ASP A 224 -12.17 35.27 25.39
C ASP A 224 -10.91 34.63 24.79
N SER A 225 -10.28 35.27 23.78
CA SER A 225 -9.04 34.79 23.16
C SER A 225 -7.84 34.94 24.11
N ARG A 226 -7.02 33.89 24.19
CA ARG A 226 -5.75 33.93 24.92
C ARG A 226 -4.71 34.64 24.07
N GLN A 227 -3.78 35.35 24.69
CA GLN A 227 -2.62 35.90 23.99
C GLN A 227 -1.38 35.12 24.36
N TRP A 228 -0.53 34.85 23.37
CA TRP A 228 0.76 34.22 23.55
C TRP A 228 1.84 35.07 22.88
N ALA A 229 2.75 35.60 23.69
CA ALA A 229 3.93 36.27 23.19
C ALA A 229 4.98 35.22 22.83
N TYR A 230 5.45 35.25 21.59
CA TYR A 230 6.45 34.33 21.09
C TYR A 230 7.72 34.35 21.94
N THR A 231 8.28 33.17 22.15
CA THR A 231 9.63 32.96 22.66
C THR A 231 10.28 31.83 21.87
N MET A 232 11.58 31.92 21.65
CA MET A 232 12.33 30.82 21.07
C MET A 232 12.34 29.63 22.03
N ALA A 233 12.42 28.42 21.47
CA ALA A 233 12.59 27.20 22.25
C ALA A 233 13.86 27.24 23.10
N GLU A 234 13.82 26.60 24.28
CA GLU A 234 14.93 26.59 25.25
C GLU A 234 16.24 26.04 24.67
N ASP A 235 16.14 25.05 23.78
CA ASP A 235 17.27 24.41 23.11
C ASP A 235 17.87 25.23 21.95
N ASN A 236 17.30 26.40 21.62
CA ASN A 236 17.79 27.26 20.54
C ASN A 236 18.95 28.14 21.03
N GLY A 237 20.10 28.07 20.35
CA GLY A 237 21.29 28.87 20.66
C GLY A 237 21.06 30.38 20.67
N LEU A 238 20.10 30.88 19.89
CA LEU A 238 19.77 32.30 19.78
C LEU A 238 18.79 32.78 20.86
N LYS A 239 18.24 31.90 21.71
CA LYS A 239 17.25 32.28 22.73
C LYS A 239 17.76 33.35 23.69
N SER A 240 18.97 33.18 24.21
CA SER A 240 19.58 34.16 25.12
C SER A 240 19.67 35.56 24.50
N VAL A 241 19.93 35.62 23.19
CA VAL A 241 20.02 36.87 22.44
C VAL A 241 18.63 37.47 22.20
N TRP A 242 17.65 36.64 21.84
CA TRP A 242 16.25 37.06 21.71
C TRP A 242 15.72 37.68 23.00
N ASP A 243 15.91 37.01 24.13
CA ASP A 243 15.44 37.49 25.43
C ASP A 243 16.17 38.78 25.84
N THR A 244 17.45 38.91 25.49
CA THR A 244 18.23 40.15 25.70
C THR A 244 17.70 41.31 24.84
N LEU A 245 17.39 41.09 23.57
CA LEU A 245 16.80 42.10 22.69
C LEU A 245 15.41 42.53 23.17
N LYS A 246 14.61 41.56 23.64
CA LYS A 246 13.27 41.80 24.19
C LYS A 246 13.32 42.65 25.46
N ALA A 247 14.26 42.39 26.36
CA ALA A 247 14.38 43.10 27.64
C ALA A 247 15.13 44.44 27.53
N ASN A 248 16.29 44.44 26.87
CA ASN A 248 17.26 45.53 26.91
C ASN A 248 17.47 46.22 25.55
N GLY A 249 16.75 45.82 24.51
CA GLY A 249 16.82 46.45 23.19
C GLY A 249 16.39 47.93 23.19
N PRO A 250 16.76 48.69 22.15
CA PRO A 250 16.23 50.04 21.93
C PRO A 250 14.70 50.00 21.74
N PRO A 251 13.98 51.10 22.01
CA PRO A 251 12.51 51.14 21.93
C PRO A 251 11.95 50.53 20.63
N ALA A 252 12.50 50.93 19.47
CA ALA A 252 12.08 50.41 18.17
C ALA A 252 12.18 48.87 18.06
N MET A 253 13.24 48.24 18.60
CA MET A 253 13.37 46.78 18.59
C MET A 253 12.39 46.10 19.56
N LYS A 254 12.17 46.70 20.74
CA LYS A 254 11.22 46.17 21.73
C LYS A 254 9.79 46.26 21.23
N ASP A 255 9.43 47.36 20.55
CA ASP A 255 8.12 47.56 19.96
C ASP A 255 7.88 46.55 18.82
N ILE A 256 8.88 46.30 17.95
CA ILE A 256 8.81 45.22 16.94
C ILE A 256 8.54 43.86 17.61
N ILE A 257 9.34 43.48 18.61
CA ILE A 257 9.22 42.17 19.27
C ILE A 257 7.86 42.03 19.98
N LYS A 258 7.41 43.08 20.67
CA LYS A 258 6.17 43.06 21.44
C LYS A 258 4.94 43.05 20.54
N ASP A 259 4.90 43.91 19.53
CA ASP A 259 3.69 44.17 18.76
C ASP A 259 3.52 43.19 17.61
N GLN A 260 4.62 42.69 17.02
CA GLN A 260 4.56 41.80 15.85
C GLN A 260 4.63 40.31 16.20
N PHE A 261 5.22 39.93 17.33
CA PHE A 261 5.38 38.51 17.71
C PHE A 261 4.42 38.08 18.83
N THR A 262 3.18 38.56 18.77
CA THR A 262 2.11 38.16 19.69
C THR A 262 0.98 37.49 18.91
N PHE A 263 0.69 36.24 19.28
CA PHE A 263 -0.35 35.42 18.66
C PHE A 263 -1.61 35.40 19.53
N LYS A 264 -2.77 35.27 18.88
CA LYS A 264 -4.02 34.90 19.55
C LYS A 264 -4.16 33.39 19.54
N ALA A 265 -4.66 32.85 20.64
CA ALA A 265 -4.85 31.43 20.87
C ALA A 265 -6.28 31.15 21.36
N LEU A 266 -6.75 29.94 21.08
CA LEU A 266 -8.09 29.48 21.43
C LEU A 266 -8.28 29.46 22.97
N PRO A 267 -9.48 29.72 23.49
CA PRO A 267 -9.81 29.63 24.90
C PRO A 267 -9.64 28.20 25.43
N THR A 268 -9.40 28.08 26.73
CA THR A 268 -9.19 26.79 27.42
C THR A 268 -10.42 25.86 27.33
N SER A 269 -11.61 26.41 27.12
CA SER A 269 -12.84 25.63 26.91
C SER A 269 -12.84 24.84 25.60
N LEU A 270 -12.13 25.34 24.58
CA LEU A 270 -12.03 24.70 23.26
C LEU A 270 -10.71 23.93 23.11
N CYS A 271 -9.62 24.48 23.66
CA CYS A 271 -8.28 23.90 23.57
C CYS A 271 -7.61 23.91 24.96
N PRO A 272 -7.52 22.75 25.65
CA PRO A 272 -7.10 22.67 27.06
C PRO A 272 -5.58 22.77 27.25
N TYR A 273 -4.81 22.89 26.18
CA TYR A 273 -3.36 22.97 26.18
C TYR A 273 -2.86 24.40 26.46
N PRO A 274 -1.56 24.60 26.73
CA PRO A 274 -0.95 25.92 26.78
C PRO A 274 -1.21 26.73 25.51
N ALA A 275 -1.26 28.07 25.63
CA ALA A 275 -1.59 28.95 24.52
C ALA A 275 -0.65 28.78 23.30
N SER A 276 0.61 28.39 23.52
CA SER A 276 1.60 28.05 22.47
C SER A 276 1.15 26.93 21.53
N LYS A 277 0.32 25.99 22.00
CA LYS A 277 -0.17 24.84 21.24
C LYS A 277 -1.61 25.03 20.73
N CYS A 278 -2.23 26.17 21.01
CA CYS A 278 -3.63 26.44 20.68
C CYS A 278 -3.79 27.62 19.70
N ILE A 279 -2.82 27.85 18.82
CA ILE A 279 -2.82 28.97 17.88
C ILE A 279 -3.49 28.51 16.57
N PRO A 280 -4.64 29.08 16.18
CA PRO A 280 -5.28 28.74 14.91
C PRO A 280 -4.42 29.24 13.73
N MET A 281 -4.46 28.51 12.62
CA MET A 281 -3.81 28.93 11.37
C MET A 281 -4.75 29.89 10.62
N PRO A 282 -4.30 31.10 10.21
CA PRO A 282 -5.12 32.00 9.41
C PRO A 282 -5.50 31.37 8.04
N GLY A 283 -6.74 31.59 7.59
CA GLY A 283 -7.19 31.18 6.25
C GLY A 283 -7.54 29.70 6.09
N VAL A 284 -7.60 28.94 7.19
CA VAL A 284 -7.95 27.52 7.19
C VAL A 284 -9.24 27.30 7.98
N GLN A 285 -10.18 26.61 7.37
CA GLN A 285 -11.40 26.09 7.97
C GLN A 285 -11.25 24.60 8.21
N PHE A 286 -12.06 24.05 9.11
CA PHE A 286 -12.03 22.62 9.41
C PHE A 286 -13.38 22.01 9.15
N SER A 287 -13.39 20.90 8.42
CA SER A 287 -14.58 20.08 8.21
C SER A 287 -14.46 18.79 9.02
N GLU A 288 -15.57 18.33 9.57
CA GLU A 288 -15.58 17.09 10.35
C GLU A 288 -15.50 15.87 9.43
N LEU A 289 -14.53 14.98 9.69
CA LEU A 289 -14.43 13.67 9.07
C LEU A 289 -15.05 12.59 9.97
N THR A 290 -15.14 11.38 9.44
CA THR A 290 -15.57 10.20 10.21
C THR A 290 -14.59 9.90 11.36
N GLN A 291 -15.11 9.32 12.45
CA GLN A 291 -14.33 8.85 13.60
C GLN A 291 -13.58 9.92 14.42
N GLY A 292 -14.04 11.17 14.42
CA GLY A 292 -13.55 12.21 15.33
C GLY A 292 -12.26 12.90 14.88
N TYR A 293 -11.94 12.87 13.59
CA TYR A 293 -10.87 13.66 12.98
C TYR A 293 -11.44 14.92 12.31
N CYS A 294 -10.70 16.01 12.33
CA CYS A 294 -11.01 17.21 11.55
C CYS A 294 -10.10 17.26 10.30
N SER A 295 -10.71 17.42 9.13
CA SER A 295 -10.01 17.74 7.87
C SER A 295 -9.74 19.24 7.80
N PHE A 296 -8.69 19.62 7.09
CA PHE A 296 -8.44 21.00 6.71
C PHE A 296 -9.12 21.32 5.38
N GLU A 297 -9.74 22.49 5.31
CA GLU A 297 -10.21 23.10 4.07
C GLU A 297 -9.76 24.55 4.03
N MET A 298 -9.44 25.08 2.85
CA MET A 298 -9.16 26.51 2.74
C MET A 298 -10.45 27.30 2.97
N ALA A 299 -10.34 28.41 3.71
CA ALA A 299 -11.44 29.35 3.86
C ALA A 299 -11.85 29.92 2.49
N ASN A 300 -13.12 30.27 2.33
CA ASN A 300 -13.68 30.67 1.02
C ASN A 300 -13.05 31.97 0.48
N ASP A 301 -12.65 32.88 1.36
CA ASP A 301 -11.90 34.09 1.04
C ASP A 301 -10.48 33.79 0.51
N VAL A 302 -9.82 32.74 1.03
CA VAL A 302 -8.53 32.26 0.51
C VAL A 302 -8.69 31.51 -0.82
N LYS A 303 -9.75 30.70 -0.98
CA LYS A 303 -10.08 30.07 -2.28
C LYS A 303 -10.27 31.12 -3.38
N ASN A 304 -10.87 32.26 -3.04
CA ASN A 304 -11.04 33.39 -3.98
C ASN A 304 -9.71 34.06 -4.36
N ALA A 305 -8.70 34.03 -3.50
CA ALA A 305 -7.38 34.63 -3.75
C ALA A 305 -6.42 33.69 -4.52
N VAL A 306 -6.45 32.39 -4.21
CA VAL A 306 -5.49 31.39 -4.75
C VAL A 306 -6.10 30.57 -5.91
N GLY A 307 -7.42 30.55 -6.04
CA GLY A 307 -8.17 29.85 -7.09
C GLY A 307 -8.65 28.45 -6.69
N ASN A 308 -9.78 28.02 -7.27
CA ASN A 308 -10.45 26.76 -6.94
C ASN A 308 -9.57 25.51 -7.12
N ALA A 309 -8.68 25.51 -8.12
CA ALA A 309 -7.78 24.38 -8.38
C ALA A 309 -6.73 24.18 -7.27
N ALA A 310 -6.27 25.26 -6.64
CA ALA A 310 -5.41 25.18 -5.48
C ALA A 310 -6.22 24.66 -4.28
N GLY A 311 -7.43 25.20 -4.06
CA GLY A 311 -8.34 24.76 -2.99
C GLY A 311 -8.64 23.26 -3.01
N ASP A 312 -8.89 22.69 -4.19
CA ASP A 312 -9.16 21.25 -4.35
C ASP A 312 -7.90 20.40 -4.15
N ALA A 313 -6.73 20.86 -4.62
CA ALA A 313 -5.45 20.21 -4.34
C ALA A 313 -5.10 20.23 -2.84
N PHE A 314 -5.46 21.30 -2.13
CA PHE A 314 -5.30 21.43 -0.69
C PHE A 314 -6.20 20.46 0.09
N ALA A 315 -7.45 20.27 -0.33
CA ALA A 315 -8.34 19.28 0.29
C ALA A 315 -7.81 17.84 0.13
N ILE A 316 -7.22 17.53 -1.03
CA ILE A 316 -6.60 16.22 -1.31
C ILE A 316 -5.35 15.99 -0.45
N LEU A 317 -4.46 16.99 -0.33
CA LEU A 317 -3.26 16.93 0.51
C LEU A 317 -3.59 16.90 2.01
N GLY A 318 -4.67 17.58 2.43
CA GLY A 318 -5.25 17.47 3.77
C GLY A 318 -5.75 16.05 4.06
N GLY A 319 -6.40 15.42 3.07
CA GLY A 319 -6.79 14.02 3.12
C GLY A 319 -5.61 13.06 3.24
N GLU A 320 -4.54 13.23 2.45
CA GLU A 320 -3.34 12.36 2.49
C GLU A 320 -2.51 12.52 3.77
N SER A 321 -2.47 13.72 4.36
CA SER A 321 -1.78 13.97 5.63
C SER A 321 -2.57 13.41 6.82
N VAL A 322 -3.91 13.45 6.77
CA VAL A 322 -4.77 12.68 7.66
C VAL A 322 -4.57 11.18 7.44
N GLU A 323 -4.41 10.69 6.21
CA GLU A 323 -4.14 9.28 5.90
C GLU A 323 -2.80 8.81 6.52
N LYS A 324 -1.77 9.66 6.47
CA LYS A 324 -0.47 9.43 7.13
C LYS A 324 -0.55 9.50 8.66
N GLY A 325 -1.37 10.37 9.23
CA GLY A 325 -1.66 10.44 10.69
C GLY A 325 -2.62 9.35 11.19
N SER A 326 -3.44 8.81 10.29
CA SER A 326 -4.31 7.64 10.46
C SER A 326 -3.62 6.36 9.99
N THR A 327 -2.27 6.34 9.95
CA THR A 327 -1.52 5.10 9.79
C THR A 327 -1.66 4.24 11.03
N GLU A 328 -2.81 3.60 11.17
CA GLU A 328 -2.86 2.20 11.55
C GLU A 328 -3.77 1.49 10.55
N THR A 329 -3.14 0.65 9.72
CA THR A 329 -3.65 -0.18 8.62
C THR A 329 -5.00 -0.87 8.89
N PHE A 330 -5.40 -1.01 10.15
CA PHE A 330 -6.65 -1.61 10.58
C PHE A 330 -7.86 -0.67 10.46
N GLY A 331 -7.70 0.64 10.72
CA GLY A 331 -8.81 1.61 10.71
C GLY A 331 -9.36 1.86 9.30
N THR A 332 -8.47 2.05 8.33
CA THR A 332 -8.81 2.13 6.90
C THR A 332 -9.41 0.84 6.39
N TRP A 333 -8.85 -0.33 6.77
CA TRP A 333 -9.45 -1.63 6.44
C TRP A 333 -10.86 -1.80 6.98
N CYS A 334 -11.11 -1.40 8.24
CA CYS A 334 -12.44 -1.46 8.83
C CYS A 334 -13.41 -0.47 8.19
N GLY A 335 -12.95 0.74 7.83
CA GLY A 335 -13.75 1.72 7.09
C GLY A 335 -14.15 1.24 5.70
N ASP A 336 -13.20 0.68 4.95
CA ASP A 336 -13.42 0.12 3.62
C ASP A 336 -14.32 -1.13 3.69
N PHE A 337 -14.14 -1.95 4.73
CA PHE A 337 -14.98 -3.11 5.00
C PHE A 337 -16.43 -2.71 5.31
N MET A 338 -16.64 -1.69 6.15
CA MET A 338 -17.98 -1.20 6.48
C MET A 338 -18.68 -0.58 5.28
N THR A 339 -17.96 0.14 4.43
CA THR A 339 -18.50 0.71 3.19
C THR A 339 -18.85 -0.39 2.17
N SER A 340 -18.11 -1.50 2.17
CA SER A 340 -18.26 -2.60 1.21
C SER A 340 -19.12 -3.76 1.72
N ILE A 341 -19.72 -3.66 2.91
CA ILE A 341 -20.41 -4.78 3.57
C ILE A 341 -21.58 -5.32 2.74
N ASP A 342 -22.32 -4.45 2.06
CA ASP A 342 -23.45 -4.83 1.20
C ASP A 342 -22.97 -5.68 0.01
N SER A 343 -21.82 -5.34 -0.58
CA SER A 343 -21.21 -6.10 -1.67
C SER A 343 -20.73 -7.46 -1.19
N PHE A 344 -20.15 -7.55 0.00
CA PHE A 344 -19.76 -8.83 0.61
C PHE A 344 -20.95 -9.75 0.83
N ILE A 345 -22.08 -9.22 1.32
CA ILE A 345 -23.30 -10.00 1.56
C ILE A 345 -23.85 -10.53 0.22
N VAL A 346 -23.98 -9.68 -0.79
CA VAL A 346 -24.50 -10.07 -2.11
C VAL A 346 -23.60 -11.11 -2.77
N VAL A 347 -22.28 -10.89 -2.81
CA VAL A 347 -21.32 -11.85 -3.38
C VAL A 347 -21.35 -13.17 -2.62
N SER A 348 -21.39 -13.15 -1.29
CA SER A 348 -21.46 -14.36 -0.48
C SER A 348 -22.72 -15.19 -0.77
N ILE A 349 -23.87 -14.55 -0.89
CA ILE A 349 -25.14 -15.23 -1.25
C ILE A 349 -25.06 -15.78 -2.67
N CYS A 350 -24.62 -14.98 -3.65
CA CYS A 350 -24.48 -15.41 -5.04
C CYS A 350 -23.51 -16.60 -5.15
N SER A 351 -22.33 -16.52 -4.52
CA SER A 351 -21.35 -17.60 -4.48
C SER A 351 -21.90 -18.85 -3.80
N PHE A 352 -22.66 -18.70 -2.71
CA PHE A 352 -23.31 -19.83 -2.03
C PHE A 352 -24.33 -20.53 -2.94
N VAL A 353 -25.21 -19.76 -3.59
CA VAL A 353 -26.23 -20.29 -4.51
C VAL A 353 -25.57 -20.95 -5.72
N ILE A 354 -24.58 -20.30 -6.34
CA ILE A 354 -23.83 -20.87 -7.46
C ILE A 354 -23.10 -22.14 -7.03
N SER A 355 -22.51 -22.17 -5.83
CA SER A 355 -21.82 -23.36 -5.31
C SER A 355 -22.77 -24.51 -5.01
N LEU A 356 -23.96 -24.23 -4.49
CA LEU A 356 -25.01 -25.23 -4.29
C LEU A 356 -25.50 -25.80 -5.64
N ILE A 357 -25.77 -24.93 -6.61
CA ILE A 357 -26.15 -25.33 -7.98
C ILE A 357 -25.03 -26.16 -8.60
N PHE A 358 -23.77 -25.75 -8.45
CA PHE A 358 -22.60 -26.47 -8.93
C PHE A 358 -22.48 -27.86 -8.29
N MET A 359 -22.67 -27.98 -6.96
CA MET A 359 -22.68 -29.28 -6.27
C MET A 359 -23.76 -30.22 -6.82
N VAL A 360 -24.94 -29.70 -7.20
CA VAL A 360 -26.00 -30.50 -7.83
C VAL A 360 -25.64 -30.88 -9.27
N LEU A 361 -25.07 -29.96 -10.06
CA LEU A 361 -24.66 -30.16 -11.45
C LEU A 361 -23.49 -31.14 -11.60
N LEU A 362 -22.59 -31.23 -10.60
CA LEU A 362 -21.49 -32.19 -10.58
C LEU A 362 -21.99 -33.64 -10.74
N ARG A 363 -23.21 -33.98 -10.30
CA ARG A 363 -23.78 -35.33 -10.48
C ARG A 363 -23.78 -35.78 -11.95
N CYS A 364 -24.09 -34.88 -12.88
CA CYS A 364 -24.22 -35.21 -14.30
C CYS A 364 -22.96 -34.84 -15.10
N CYS A 365 -22.21 -33.82 -14.64
CA CYS A 365 -21.14 -33.21 -15.43
C CYS A 365 -19.72 -33.51 -14.92
N VAL A 366 -19.51 -34.21 -13.79
CA VAL A 366 -18.14 -34.45 -13.24
C VAL A 366 -17.17 -34.98 -14.28
N GLY A 367 -17.59 -35.93 -15.13
CA GLY A 367 -16.74 -36.47 -16.18
C GLY A 367 -16.28 -35.38 -17.17
N VAL A 368 -17.23 -34.57 -17.65
CA VAL A 368 -16.96 -33.46 -18.58
C VAL A 368 -16.11 -32.39 -17.89
N CYS A 369 -16.41 -32.01 -16.66
CA CYS A 369 -15.67 -31.00 -15.91
C CYS A 369 -14.21 -31.40 -15.66
N VAL A 370 -13.96 -32.66 -15.29
CA VAL A 370 -12.58 -33.15 -15.05
C VAL A 370 -11.79 -33.16 -16.36
N TRP A 371 -12.36 -33.69 -17.44
CA TRP A 371 -11.69 -33.70 -18.74
C TRP A 371 -11.50 -32.30 -19.32
N LEU A 372 -12.47 -31.40 -19.12
CA LEU A 372 -12.35 -30.00 -19.49
C LEU A 372 -11.24 -29.31 -18.70
N ALA A 373 -11.15 -29.51 -17.39
CA ALA A 373 -10.08 -28.94 -16.57
C ALA A 373 -8.69 -29.46 -17.02
N VAL A 374 -8.58 -30.77 -17.28
CA VAL A 374 -7.35 -31.38 -17.80
C VAL A 374 -6.96 -30.75 -19.15
N PHE A 375 -7.93 -30.57 -20.04
CA PHE A 375 -7.72 -29.93 -21.34
C PHE A 375 -7.34 -28.45 -21.21
N LEU A 376 -7.99 -27.71 -20.31
CA LEU A 376 -7.70 -26.29 -20.09
C LEU A 376 -6.27 -26.07 -19.59
N VAL A 377 -5.77 -26.90 -18.68
CA VAL A 377 -4.36 -26.82 -18.23
C VAL A 377 -3.40 -27.01 -19.41
N PHE A 378 -3.66 -28.00 -20.27
CA PHE A 378 -2.88 -28.20 -21.48
C PHE A 378 -2.96 -26.98 -22.43
N LEU A 379 -4.17 -26.45 -22.64
CA LEU A 379 -4.41 -25.26 -23.46
C LEU A 379 -3.64 -24.06 -22.90
N PHE A 380 -3.66 -23.83 -21.58
CA PHE A 380 -2.94 -22.73 -20.93
C PHE A 380 -1.42 -22.88 -21.08
N LEU A 381 -0.87 -24.08 -20.97
CA LEU A 381 0.56 -24.31 -21.21
C LEU A 381 0.93 -24.06 -22.67
N CYS A 382 0.10 -24.50 -23.62
CA CYS A 382 0.31 -24.29 -25.06
C CYS A 382 0.21 -22.82 -25.45
N LEU A 383 -0.86 -22.14 -25.02
CA LEU A 383 -1.11 -20.72 -25.29
C LEU A 383 -0.12 -19.83 -24.54
N GLY A 384 0.21 -20.15 -23.29
CA GLY A 384 1.23 -19.43 -22.51
C GLY A 384 2.63 -19.56 -23.12
N GLY A 385 2.98 -20.77 -23.59
CA GLY A 385 4.21 -21.00 -24.35
C GLY A 385 4.25 -20.21 -25.65
N GLY A 386 3.16 -20.25 -26.43
CA GLY A 386 3.02 -19.51 -27.68
C GLY A 386 3.05 -17.99 -27.48
N ALA A 387 2.36 -17.47 -26.47
CA ALA A 387 2.36 -16.05 -26.14
C ALA A 387 3.75 -15.57 -25.72
N SER A 388 4.45 -16.33 -24.87
CA SER A 388 5.83 -16.02 -24.46
C SER A 388 6.78 -16.05 -25.65
N TRP A 389 6.64 -17.04 -26.53
CA TRP A 389 7.42 -17.16 -27.75
C TRP A 389 7.18 -15.98 -28.70
N VAL A 390 5.92 -15.60 -29.00
CA VAL A 390 5.57 -14.43 -29.84
C VAL A 390 6.04 -13.12 -29.21
N LYS A 391 5.91 -12.98 -27.89
CA LYS A 391 6.40 -11.81 -27.15
C LYS A 391 7.90 -11.61 -27.29
N SER A 392 8.68 -12.68 -27.46
CA SER A 392 10.14 -12.59 -27.58
C SER A 392 10.60 -11.81 -28.83
N PHE A 393 9.78 -11.77 -29.89
CA PHE A 393 10.07 -11.07 -31.15
C PHE A 393 9.01 -10.03 -31.53
N GLN A 394 8.15 -9.62 -30.60
CA GLN A 394 7.16 -8.57 -30.84
C GLN A 394 7.83 -7.21 -31.06
N CYS A 395 7.45 -6.52 -32.14
CA CYS A 395 7.93 -5.16 -32.41
C CYS A 395 7.23 -4.12 -31.52
N ALA A 396 7.92 -3.02 -31.21
CA ALA A 396 7.33 -1.91 -30.49
C ALA A 396 6.14 -1.32 -31.28
N GLY A 397 4.97 -1.21 -30.64
CA GLY A 397 3.74 -0.67 -31.24
C GLY A 397 2.86 -1.66 -32.02
N SER A 398 3.29 -2.90 -32.27
CA SER A 398 2.42 -3.95 -32.85
C SER A 398 1.69 -4.72 -31.75
N SER A 399 0.50 -5.26 -32.03
CA SER A 399 -0.18 -6.18 -31.12
C SER A 399 0.40 -7.60 -31.18
N ILE A 400 0.13 -8.43 -30.17
CA ILE A 400 0.50 -9.86 -30.17
C ILE A 400 -0.14 -10.58 -31.35
N PHE A 401 -1.40 -10.23 -31.66
CA PHE A 401 -2.16 -10.86 -32.74
C PHE A 401 -1.55 -10.58 -34.11
N GLU A 402 -1.22 -9.32 -34.43
CA GLU A 402 -0.57 -8.95 -35.69
C GLU A 402 0.80 -9.63 -35.85
N THR A 403 1.58 -9.66 -34.77
CA THR A 403 2.90 -10.31 -34.75
C THR A 403 2.75 -11.83 -34.98
N SER A 404 1.76 -12.45 -34.36
CA SER A 404 1.47 -13.88 -34.52
C SER A 404 1.00 -14.22 -35.95
N GLN A 405 0.20 -13.36 -36.57
CA GLN A 405 -0.26 -13.53 -37.94
C GLN A 405 0.90 -13.48 -38.93
N GLY A 406 1.83 -12.52 -38.76
CA GLY A 406 3.02 -12.42 -39.60
C GLY A 406 3.92 -13.66 -39.52
N ALA A 407 4.15 -14.18 -38.31
CA ALA A 407 4.92 -15.40 -38.12
C ALA A 407 4.24 -16.65 -38.72
N ALA A 408 2.91 -16.76 -38.60
CA ALA A 408 2.13 -17.86 -39.18
C ALA A 408 2.19 -17.84 -40.72
N VAL A 409 2.02 -16.66 -41.32
CA VAL A 409 2.13 -16.46 -42.76
C VAL A 409 3.54 -16.82 -43.26
N ALA A 410 4.60 -16.33 -42.60
CA ALA A 410 5.98 -16.64 -42.97
C ALA A 410 6.28 -18.14 -42.94
N THR A 411 5.77 -18.84 -41.92
CA THR A 411 5.90 -20.31 -41.79
C THR A 411 5.18 -21.04 -42.93
N ALA A 412 3.94 -20.65 -43.24
CA ALA A 412 3.15 -21.25 -44.31
C ALA A 412 3.79 -21.02 -45.69
N ILE A 413 4.32 -19.82 -45.94
CA ILE A 413 5.05 -19.50 -47.18
C ILE A 413 6.32 -20.33 -47.29
N SER A 414 7.08 -20.48 -46.20
CA SER A 414 8.28 -21.33 -46.19
C SER A 414 7.93 -22.78 -46.53
N ALA A 415 6.91 -23.35 -45.89
CA ALA A 415 6.47 -24.72 -46.15
C ALA A 415 6.00 -24.92 -47.60
N SER A 416 5.20 -23.98 -48.13
CA SER A 416 4.72 -24.00 -49.52
C SER A 416 5.86 -23.94 -50.53
N ASN A 417 6.84 -23.07 -50.32
CA ASN A 417 8.00 -22.98 -51.21
C ASN A 417 8.89 -24.22 -51.13
N SER A 418 9.13 -24.77 -49.94
CA SER A 418 9.85 -26.04 -49.79
C SER A 418 9.15 -27.19 -50.51
N ALA A 419 7.83 -27.29 -50.41
CA ALA A 419 7.04 -28.30 -51.12
C ALA A 419 7.09 -28.10 -52.64
N SER A 420 6.98 -26.86 -53.12
CA SER A 420 7.08 -26.53 -54.55
C SER A 420 8.47 -26.84 -55.13
N ASN A 421 9.53 -26.53 -54.38
CA ASN A 421 10.91 -26.82 -54.80
C ASN A 421 11.16 -28.34 -54.84
N ALA A 422 10.67 -29.08 -53.85
CA ALA A 422 10.75 -30.54 -53.84
C ALA A 422 9.98 -31.19 -55.01
N TYR A 423 8.82 -30.65 -55.38
CA TYR A 423 8.03 -31.13 -56.52
C TYR A 423 8.69 -30.81 -57.87
N ASN A 424 9.21 -29.59 -58.05
CA ASN A 424 9.77 -29.13 -59.32
C ASN A 424 11.27 -29.50 -59.51
N GLY A 425 11.92 -30.10 -58.50
CA GLY A 425 13.35 -30.42 -58.55
C GLY A 425 14.27 -29.20 -58.57
N ASN A 426 13.77 -28.03 -58.15
CA ASN A 426 14.53 -26.78 -58.16
C ASN A 426 15.33 -26.62 -56.86
N ALA A 427 16.55 -26.08 -56.97
CA ALA A 427 17.27 -25.61 -55.80
C ALA A 427 16.51 -24.45 -55.12
N PRO A 428 16.51 -24.36 -53.78
CA PRO A 428 15.93 -23.21 -53.08
C PRO A 428 16.60 -21.92 -53.56
N ALA A 429 15.78 -20.91 -53.86
CA ALA A 429 16.29 -19.58 -54.23
C ALA A 429 17.07 -18.96 -53.06
N ASP A 430 18.05 -18.11 -53.37
CA ASP A 430 18.76 -17.33 -52.36
C ASP A 430 17.83 -16.24 -51.80
N GLU A 431 17.56 -16.34 -50.50
CA GLU A 431 16.68 -15.46 -49.74
C GLU A 431 17.47 -14.56 -48.78
N THR A 432 18.79 -14.48 -48.96
CA THR A 432 19.66 -13.65 -48.14
C THR A 432 19.30 -12.17 -48.30
N LEU A 433 19.10 -11.49 -47.16
CA LEU A 433 18.72 -10.08 -47.09
C LEU A 433 19.80 -9.30 -46.33
N THR A 434 20.46 -8.38 -47.03
CA THR A 434 21.52 -7.52 -46.50
C THR A 434 21.08 -6.05 -46.49
N GLY A 435 21.45 -5.30 -45.43
CA GLY A 435 21.10 -3.89 -45.30
C GLY A 435 19.59 -3.61 -45.35
N ASN A 436 19.15 -2.77 -46.29
CA ASN A 436 17.73 -2.48 -46.54
C ASN A 436 17.08 -3.41 -47.59
N GLY A 437 17.82 -4.38 -48.13
CA GLY A 437 17.34 -5.32 -49.15
C GLY A 437 17.35 -4.78 -50.57
N ALA A 438 18.18 -3.77 -50.87
CA ALA A 438 18.34 -3.24 -52.23
C ALA A 438 18.94 -4.29 -53.21
N ASP A 439 19.76 -5.20 -52.69
CA ASP A 439 20.41 -6.30 -53.41
C ASP A 439 19.64 -7.62 -53.38
N TYR A 440 18.50 -7.66 -52.69
CA TYR A 440 17.69 -8.87 -52.54
C TYR A 440 17.14 -9.36 -53.90
N THR A 441 17.50 -10.58 -54.28
CA THR A 441 17.08 -11.22 -55.54
C THR A 441 16.16 -12.43 -55.36
N GLY A 442 15.72 -12.71 -54.13
CA GLY A 442 14.86 -13.84 -53.79
C GLY A 442 13.49 -13.85 -54.49
N VAL A 443 12.72 -14.90 -54.24
CA VAL A 443 11.46 -15.22 -54.93
C VAL A 443 10.23 -15.03 -54.04
N GLN A 444 10.35 -14.38 -52.89
CA GLN A 444 9.19 -13.99 -52.06
C GLN A 444 8.19 -13.16 -52.87
N TYR A 445 6.90 -13.53 -52.82
CA TYR A 445 5.82 -12.88 -53.57
C TYR A 445 4.57 -12.59 -52.72
N ARG A 446 4.68 -12.71 -51.39
CA ARG A 446 3.64 -12.35 -50.43
C ARG A 446 4.14 -11.39 -49.37
N THR A 447 3.26 -10.51 -48.94
CA THR A 447 3.53 -9.53 -47.88
C THR A 447 3.54 -10.16 -46.49
N LYS A 448 3.95 -9.41 -45.46
CA LYS A 448 3.94 -9.88 -44.06
C LYS A 448 2.54 -10.24 -43.52
N SER A 449 1.46 -9.69 -44.07
CA SER A 449 0.08 -10.12 -43.74
C SER A 449 -0.45 -11.24 -44.63
N GLY A 450 0.30 -11.70 -45.63
CA GLY A 450 -0.04 -12.82 -46.52
C GLY A 450 -0.71 -12.44 -47.83
N LEU A 451 -0.83 -11.14 -48.14
CA LEU A 451 -1.41 -10.65 -49.39
C LEU A 451 -0.52 -11.00 -50.59
N LEU A 452 -1.14 -11.24 -51.74
CA LEU A 452 -0.42 -11.53 -52.99
C LEU A 452 0.12 -10.23 -53.60
N CYS A 453 1.42 -10.21 -53.89
CA CYS A 453 2.04 -9.08 -54.56
C CYS A 453 1.56 -8.94 -56.00
N ILE A 454 1.42 -7.69 -56.46
CA ILE A 454 1.21 -7.33 -57.86
C ILE A 454 2.55 -7.33 -58.59
N ALA A 455 2.54 -7.68 -59.88
CA ALA A 455 3.73 -7.56 -60.71
C ALA A 455 4.20 -6.10 -60.87
N TRP A 456 5.51 -5.87 -60.74
CA TRP A 456 6.08 -4.53 -60.95
C TRP A 456 5.83 -4.05 -62.38
N GLY A 457 5.53 -2.76 -62.54
CA GLY A 457 5.25 -2.15 -63.85
C GLY A 457 3.87 -2.44 -64.43
N THR A 458 2.96 -3.06 -63.68
CA THR A 458 1.56 -3.31 -64.12
C THR A 458 0.83 -1.99 -64.38
N THR A 459 0.29 -1.82 -65.58
CA THR A 459 -0.49 -0.62 -65.99
C THR A 459 -1.77 -0.49 -65.15
N ASN A 460 -2.22 0.75 -64.93
CA ASN A 460 -3.39 1.09 -64.09
C ASN A 460 -3.32 0.68 -62.61
N THR A 461 -2.11 0.44 -62.08
CA THR A 461 -1.88 0.20 -60.65
C THR A 461 -0.79 1.14 -60.12
N SER A 462 -0.66 1.24 -58.80
CA SER A 462 0.43 1.98 -58.15
C SER A 462 1.83 1.47 -58.53
N ALA A 463 1.94 0.26 -59.11
CA ALA A 463 3.19 -0.32 -59.60
C ALA A 463 3.63 0.20 -60.98
N ALA A 464 2.80 0.98 -61.69
CA ALA A 464 3.07 1.44 -63.06
C ALA A 464 4.33 2.31 -63.20
N LYS A 465 4.74 3.00 -62.12
CA LYS A 465 5.93 3.89 -62.10
C LYS A 465 7.27 3.16 -62.24
N TYR A 466 7.29 1.83 -62.16
CA TYR A 466 8.50 1.01 -62.15
C TYR A 466 8.82 0.38 -63.53
N THR A 467 8.48 1.05 -64.63
CA THR A 467 8.58 0.55 -66.01
C THR A 467 9.82 1.01 -66.79
N VAL A 468 10.60 1.98 -66.27
CA VAL A 468 11.75 2.61 -66.96
C VAL A 468 13.06 2.52 -66.14
N PRO A 469 14.26 2.56 -66.74
CA PRO A 469 15.54 2.50 -66.02
C PRO A 469 15.62 3.58 -64.92
N PRO A 470 16.20 3.30 -63.74
CA PRO A 470 17.21 2.26 -63.44
C PRO A 470 16.68 0.93 -62.87
N TYR A 471 15.39 0.62 -62.95
CA TYR A 471 14.76 -0.52 -62.23
C TYR A 471 14.88 -1.91 -62.90
N THR A 472 16.09 -2.34 -63.26
CA THR A 472 16.30 -3.60 -64.04
C THR A 472 16.12 -4.90 -63.25
N ASN A 473 16.08 -4.85 -61.91
CA ASN A 473 15.97 -6.05 -61.03
C ASN A 473 14.54 -6.33 -60.52
N LEU A 474 13.54 -5.58 -61.02
CA LEU A 474 12.13 -5.74 -60.66
C LEU A 474 11.44 -6.77 -61.56
N LYS A 475 11.57 -8.06 -61.20
CA LYS A 475 10.98 -9.19 -61.94
C LYS A 475 9.68 -9.66 -61.30
N LYS A 476 8.68 -9.99 -62.14
CA LYS A 476 7.38 -10.55 -61.73
C LYS A 476 6.76 -9.74 -60.57
N ASN A 477 6.13 -10.41 -59.62
CA ASN A 477 5.57 -9.87 -58.40
C ASN A 477 6.45 -10.15 -57.17
N TYR A 478 7.76 -10.27 -57.34
CA TYR A 478 8.65 -10.54 -56.21
C TYR A 478 8.86 -9.31 -55.35
N CYS A 479 8.95 -9.48 -54.03
CA CYS A 479 9.24 -8.40 -53.11
C CYS A 479 10.64 -7.83 -53.35
N ARG A 480 10.75 -6.52 -53.44
CA ARG A 480 11.99 -5.81 -53.80
C ARG A 480 12.10 -4.52 -53.00
N ASN A 481 13.28 -3.93 -52.97
CA ASN A 481 13.49 -2.57 -52.48
C ASN A 481 14.11 -1.69 -53.57
N PRO A 482 13.29 -1.00 -54.40
CA PRO A 482 13.80 -0.17 -55.49
C PRO A 482 14.17 1.28 -55.10
N TYR A 483 14.17 1.64 -53.81
CA TYR A 483 14.44 3.03 -53.38
C TYR A 483 15.87 3.47 -53.73
N LEU A 484 16.00 4.71 -54.22
CA LEU A 484 17.26 5.34 -54.60
C LEU A 484 17.75 6.31 -53.50
N ALA A 485 19.04 6.65 -53.52
CA ALA A 485 19.62 7.59 -52.57
C ALA A 485 18.98 8.98 -52.73
N GLY A 486 18.26 9.45 -51.71
CA GLY A 486 17.55 10.74 -51.71
C GLY A 486 16.03 10.65 -51.73
N ASP A 487 15.45 9.45 -51.85
CA ASP A 487 13.99 9.27 -51.78
C ASP A 487 13.44 9.62 -50.39
N GLN A 488 12.37 10.42 -50.34
CA GLN A 488 11.66 10.73 -49.11
C GLN A 488 10.84 9.51 -48.66
N TYR A 489 11.11 9.02 -47.45
CA TYR A 489 10.46 7.87 -46.79
C TYR A 489 10.74 6.50 -47.45
N PRO A 490 11.99 5.99 -47.39
CA PRO A 490 12.30 4.64 -47.87
C PRO A 490 11.65 3.58 -46.97
N ALA A 491 11.14 2.51 -47.60
CA ALA A 491 10.66 1.34 -46.87
C ALA A 491 11.81 0.69 -46.09
N ALA A 492 11.46 0.02 -45.00
CA ALA A 492 12.44 -0.53 -44.09
C ALA A 492 13.21 -1.72 -44.71
N THR A 493 12.54 -2.51 -45.53
CA THR A 493 13.02 -3.74 -46.11
C THR A 493 12.34 -3.96 -47.48
N ILE A 494 12.49 -5.14 -48.06
CA ILE A 494 11.78 -5.54 -49.27
C ILE A 494 10.26 -5.39 -49.10
N TRP A 495 9.58 -4.93 -50.13
CA TRP A 495 8.14 -4.67 -50.11
C TRP A 495 7.53 -4.93 -51.48
N CYS A 496 6.20 -4.88 -51.59
CA CYS A 496 5.50 -4.94 -52.86
C CYS A 496 4.16 -4.19 -52.80
N TYR A 497 3.58 -3.91 -53.96
CA TYR A 497 2.19 -3.44 -54.06
C TYR A 497 1.20 -4.60 -53.98
N THR A 498 0.01 -4.32 -53.48
CA THR A 498 -1.08 -5.27 -53.28
C THR A 498 -2.37 -4.74 -53.91
N ASN A 499 -3.21 -5.65 -54.40
CA ASN A 499 -4.51 -5.32 -55.01
C ASN A 499 -5.62 -5.08 -53.97
N ASP A 500 -5.24 -4.97 -52.70
CA ASP A 500 -6.17 -4.80 -51.59
C ASP A 500 -6.73 -3.37 -51.52
N GLU A 501 -7.96 -3.21 -51.04
CA GLU A 501 -8.63 -1.92 -50.98
C GLU A 501 -8.02 -1.01 -49.90
N GLU A 502 -7.63 -1.58 -48.76
CA GLU A 502 -7.09 -0.87 -47.60
C GLU A 502 -5.57 -0.77 -47.64
N ILE A 503 -4.89 -1.87 -48.01
CA ILE A 503 -3.44 -1.93 -48.03
C ILE A 503 -2.97 -1.86 -49.49
N LYS A 504 -2.55 -0.68 -49.95
CA LYS A 504 -2.01 -0.51 -51.32
C LYS A 504 -0.60 -1.05 -51.50
N TRP A 505 0.20 -1.04 -50.44
CA TRP A 505 1.54 -1.63 -50.42
C TRP A 505 1.87 -2.08 -49.00
N GLN A 506 2.72 -3.10 -48.88
CA GLN A 506 3.19 -3.57 -47.59
C GLN A 506 4.58 -4.20 -47.71
N GLU A 507 5.33 -4.17 -46.62
CA GLU A 507 6.61 -4.86 -46.48
C GLU A 507 6.45 -6.38 -46.51
N CYS A 508 7.50 -7.05 -46.99
CA CYS A 508 7.63 -8.50 -47.04
C CYS A 508 8.72 -9.00 -46.11
N THR A 509 8.75 -10.31 -45.89
CA THR A 509 9.81 -10.98 -45.13
C THR A 509 10.39 -12.10 -46.00
N PRO A 510 11.73 -12.22 -46.14
CA PRO A 510 12.34 -13.28 -46.93
C PRO A 510 11.85 -14.67 -46.53
N ILE A 511 11.79 -15.59 -47.49
CA ILE A 511 11.34 -16.96 -47.23
C ILE A 511 12.32 -17.63 -46.26
N GLY A 512 11.81 -18.29 -45.22
CA GLY A 512 12.62 -18.91 -44.17
C GLY A 512 12.92 -18.01 -42.97
N THR A 513 12.56 -16.72 -43.02
CA THR A 513 12.69 -15.81 -41.87
C THR A 513 11.40 -15.77 -41.06
N ILE A 514 11.36 -16.48 -39.93
CA ILE A 514 10.18 -16.53 -39.03
C ILE A 514 10.19 -15.34 -38.04
N ARG A 515 11.33 -14.68 -37.85
CA ARG A 515 11.54 -13.57 -36.90
C ARG A 515 11.79 -12.26 -37.65
N PRO A 516 10.83 -11.31 -37.70
CA PRO A 516 11.04 -10.03 -38.36
C PRO A 516 12.01 -9.15 -37.55
N ILE A 517 12.81 -8.35 -38.24
CA ILE A 517 13.70 -7.36 -37.62
C ILE A 517 12.88 -6.11 -37.28
N CYS A 518 12.82 -5.74 -36.00
CA CYS A 518 12.08 -4.56 -35.54
C CYS A 518 12.96 -3.31 -35.54
N LYS A 519 12.70 -2.35 -36.43
CA LYS A 519 13.50 -1.11 -36.56
C LYS A 519 13.29 -0.10 -35.42
N MET A 520 12.06 0.00 -34.90
CA MET A 520 11.72 0.88 -33.77
C MET A 520 11.99 0.21 -32.40
N GLY A 521 12.78 -0.86 -32.39
CA GLY A 521 12.99 -1.70 -31.21
C GLY A 521 11.90 -2.75 -31.00
N TYR A 522 12.16 -3.66 -30.07
CA TYR A 522 11.23 -4.70 -29.64
C TYR A 522 10.36 -4.18 -28.49
N SER A 523 9.16 -4.75 -28.31
CA SER A 523 8.32 -4.46 -27.14
C SER A 523 9.02 -4.79 -25.81
N VAL A 524 9.97 -5.73 -25.82
CA VAL A 524 10.85 -6.03 -24.68
C VAL A 524 12.27 -5.51 -25.01
N PRO A 525 12.74 -4.43 -24.36
CA PRO A 525 13.99 -3.78 -24.72
C PRO A 525 15.23 -4.65 -24.50
N SER A 526 15.27 -5.42 -23.40
CA SER A 526 16.42 -6.24 -23.01
C SER A 526 16.54 -7.52 -23.83
N GLU A 527 17.71 -7.77 -24.41
CA GLU A 527 18.01 -9.00 -25.16
C GLU A 527 17.99 -10.24 -24.26
N GLN A 528 18.49 -10.12 -23.02
CA GLN A 528 18.47 -11.22 -22.06
C GLN A 528 17.03 -11.62 -21.71
N GLN A 529 16.14 -10.65 -21.54
CA GLN A 529 14.72 -10.93 -21.28
C GLN A 529 14.05 -11.57 -22.49
N ARG A 530 14.34 -11.13 -23.72
CA ARG A 530 13.81 -11.77 -24.94
C ARG A 530 14.24 -13.23 -25.06
N LYS A 531 15.53 -13.53 -24.85
CA LYS A 531 16.05 -14.91 -24.83
C LYS A 531 15.43 -15.73 -23.71
N ALA A 532 15.20 -15.14 -22.54
CA ALA A 532 14.51 -15.80 -21.44
C ALA A 532 13.05 -16.14 -21.80
N LEU A 533 12.29 -15.22 -22.40
CA LEU A 533 10.92 -15.46 -22.87
C LEU A 533 10.85 -16.57 -23.92
N GLU A 534 11.84 -16.61 -24.83
CA GLU A 534 11.97 -17.68 -25.82
C GLU A 534 12.19 -19.05 -25.15
N ILE A 535 13.14 -19.13 -24.22
CA ILE A 535 13.41 -20.36 -23.45
C ILE A 535 12.18 -20.79 -22.65
N ILE A 536 11.50 -19.85 -21.99
CA ILE A 536 10.26 -20.11 -21.25
C ILE A 536 9.19 -20.69 -22.17
N GLY A 537 9.05 -20.16 -23.39
CA GLY A 537 8.13 -20.70 -24.40
C GLY A 537 8.40 -22.18 -24.68
N TYR A 538 9.66 -22.54 -24.96
CA TYR A 538 10.05 -23.94 -25.20
C TYR A 538 9.88 -24.85 -23.99
N VAL A 539 10.21 -24.35 -22.78
CA VAL A 539 9.99 -25.09 -21.53
C VAL A 539 8.51 -25.37 -21.32
N LEU A 540 7.63 -24.38 -21.53
CA LEU A 540 6.19 -24.55 -21.39
C LEU A 540 5.61 -25.55 -22.38
N TRP A 541 6.06 -25.56 -23.63
CA TRP A 541 5.67 -26.59 -24.59
C TRP A 541 6.23 -27.98 -24.25
N GLY A 542 7.46 -28.06 -23.74
CA GLY A 542 8.02 -29.30 -23.21
C GLY A 542 7.20 -29.85 -22.03
N MET A 543 6.81 -28.96 -21.11
CA MET A 543 5.91 -29.29 -19.99
C MET A 543 4.52 -29.69 -20.48
N ALA A 544 3.98 -29.05 -21.52
CA ALA A 544 2.69 -29.43 -22.11
C ALA A 544 2.75 -30.84 -22.72
N GLY A 545 3.84 -31.18 -23.41
CA GLY A 545 4.08 -32.53 -23.94
C GLY A 545 4.21 -33.57 -22.83
N LEU A 546 5.01 -33.28 -21.79
CA LEU A 546 5.13 -34.13 -20.61
C LEU A 546 3.79 -34.31 -19.89
N TYR A 547 3.01 -33.23 -19.75
CA TYR A 547 1.68 -33.24 -19.15
C TYR A 547 0.73 -34.15 -19.92
N LEU A 548 0.72 -34.11 -21.26
CA LEU A 548 -0.08 -35.03 -22.06
C LEU A 548 0.33 -36.50 -21.86
N ILE A 549 1.64 -36.78 -21.82
CA ILE A 549 2.14 -38.14 -21.55
C ILE A 549 1.65 -38.61 -20.18
N LEU A 550 1.79 -37.78 -19.14
CA LEU A 550 1.33 -38.10 -17.79
C LEU A 550 -0.20 -38.32 -17.75
N VAL A 551 -0.99 -37.48 -18.42
CA VAL A 551 -2.44 -37.65 -18.54
C VAL A 551 -2.79 -38.97 -19.22
N CYS A 552 -2.10 -39.33 -20.33
CA CYS A 552 -2.26 -40.60 -21.02
C CYS A 552 -1.95 -41.80 -20.11
N CYS A 553 -0.85 -41.75 -19.36
CA CYS A 553 -0.46 -42.78 -18.41
C CYS A 553 -1.43 -42.90 -17.22
N LEU A 554 -2.01 -41.78 -16.77
CA LEU A 554 -2.90 -41.72 -15.60
C LEU A 554 -4.38 -41.82 -15.96
N THR A 555 -4.76 -42.05 -17.22
CA THR A 555 -6.16 -42.14 -17.67
C THR A 555 -7.00 -43.10 -16.82
N ASN A 556 -6.46 -44.27 -16.45
CA ASN A 556 -7.14 -45.23 -15.59
C ASN A 556 -7.34 -44.70 -14.16
N ARG A 557 -6.36 -43.96 -13.61
CA ARG A 557 -6.46 -43.30 -12.30
C ARG A 557 -7.46 -42.15 -12.33
N ILE A 558 -7.50 -41.38 -13.42
CA ILE A 558 -8.47 -40.29 -13.64
C ILE A 558 -9.88 -40.87 -13.71
N ARG A 559 -10.09 -41.97 -14.44
CA ARG A 559 -11.38 -42.68 -14.47
C ARG A 559 -11.80 -43.16 -13.08
N LEU A 560 -10.86 -43.69 -12.29
CA LEU A 560 -11.13 -44.08 -10.91
C LEU A 560 -11.55 -42.87 -10.05
N ALA A 561 -10.84 -41.74 -10.16
CA ALA A 561 -11.18 -40.51 -9.45
C ALA A 561 -12.56 -39.97 -9.86
N ILE A 562 -12.91 -40.03 -11.15
CA ILE A 562 -14.26 -39.69 -11.64
C ILE A 562 -15.31 -40.60 -10.99
N SER A 563 -15.06 -41.91 -10.90
CA SER A 563 -15.97 -42.86 -10.26
C SER A 563 -16.12 -42.58 -8.75
N VAL A 564 -15.03 -42.26 -8.04
CA VAL A 564 -15.09 -41.88 -6.61
C VAL A 564 -15.92 -40.61 -6.42
N ASN A 565 -15.73 -39.59 -7.26
CA ASN A 565 -16.53 -38.35 -7.21
C ASN A 565 -18.02 -38.59 -7.50
N LYS A 566 -18.36 -39.51 -8.41
CA LYS A 566 -19.76 -39.92 -8.63
C LYS A 566 -20.38 -40.57 -7.39
N VAL A 567 -19.61 -41.38 -6.66
CA VAL A 567 -20.07 -41.99 -5.39
C VAL A 567 -20.25 -40.92 -4.32
N ALA A 568 -19.32 -39.96 -4.20
CA ALA A 568 -19.45 -38.83 -3.29
C ALA A 568 -20.70 -37.97 -3.58
N ALA A 569 -20.96 -37.67 -4.85
CA ALA A 569 -22.19 -36.97 -5.26
C ALA A 569 -23.46 -37.77 -4.90
N THR A 570 -23.41 -39.09 -5.03
CA THR A 570 -24.52 -39.99 -4.64
C THR A 570 -24.78 -39.95 -3.14
N PHE A 571 -23.72 -39.90 -2.32
CA PHE A 571 -23.84 -39.72 -0.87
C PHE A 571 -24.53 -38.42 -0.50
N VAL A 572 -24.10 -37.29 -1.08
CA VAL A 572 -24.69 -35.96 -0.83
C VAL A 572 -26.17 -35.94 -1.23
N ALA A 573 -26.54 -36.59 -2.35
CA ALA A 573 -27.93 -36.70 -2.77
C ALA A 573 -28.82 -37.49 -1.79
N HIS A 574 -28.28 -38.57 -1.20
CA HIS A 574 -29.01 -39.34 -0.17
C HIS A 574 -29.02 -38.63 1.19
N THR A 575 -28.04 -37.79 1.47
CA THR A 575 -27.86 -37.13 2.78
C THR A 575 -27.67 -35.62 2.61
N PRO A 576 -28.67 -34.87 2.08
CA PRO A 576 -28.52 -33.45 1.76
C PRO A 576 -28.18 -32.58 2.97
N ARG A 577 -28.57 -33.02 4.17
CA ARG A 577 -28.24 -32.37 5.44
C ARG A 577 -26.72 -32.26 5.69
N ILE A 578 -25.88 -33.01 4.98
CA ILE A 578 -24.42 -32.96 5.15
C ILE A 578 -23.84 -31.60 4.78
N VAL A 579 -24.50 -30.88 3.87
CA VAL A 579 -24.11 -29.52 3.44
C VAL A 579 -24.21 -28.51 4.60
N LEU A 580 -25.01 -28.80 5.62
CA LEU A 580 -25.11 -27.95 6.81
C LEU A 580 -23.87 -28.04 7.72
N VAL A 581 -23.10 -29.13 7.68
CA VAL A 581 -21.92 -29.31 8.54
C VAL A 581 -20.88 -28.19 8.35
N PRO A 582 -20.39 -27.90 7.13
CA PRO A 582 -19.44 -26.81 6.93
C PRO A 582 -20.03 -25.42 7.25
N ILE A 583 -21.34 -25.22 7.06
CA ILE A 583 -22.01 -23.95 7.41
C ILE A 583 -22.01 -23.75 8.93
N VAL A 584 -22.41 -24.77 9.69
CA VAL A 584 -22.39 -24.73 11.16
C VAL A 584 -20.97 -24.57 11.68
N GLN A 585 -20.00 -25.28 11.08
CA GLN A 585 -18.58 -25.13 11.41
C GLN A 585 -18.08 -23.70 11.17
N ALA A 586 -18.47 -23.08 10.05
CA ALA A 586 -18.12 -21.69 9.75
C ALA A 586 -18.75 -20.72 10.74
N LEU A 587 -20.02 -20.91 11.11
CA LEU A 587 -20.70 -20.09 12.12
C LEU A 587 -20.02 -20.19 13.49
N ILE A 588 -19.66 -21.40 13.93
CA ILE A 588 -18.89 -21.61 15.17
C ILE A 588 -17.52 -20.92 15.08
N GLY A 589 -16.84 -21.03 13.94
CA GLY A 589 -15.57 -20.34 13.69
C GLY A 589 -15.69 -18.82 13.78
N VAL A 590 -16.73 -18.23 13.17
CA VAL A 590 -16.99 -16.78 13.24
C VAL A 590 -17.29 -16.35 14.67
N LEU A 591 -18.18 -17.05 15.38
CA LEU A 591 -18.48 -16.75 16.79
C LEU A 591 -17.23 -16.83 17.67
N TRP A 592 -16.37 -17.82 17.43
CA TRP A 592 -15.10 -17.97 18.13
C TRP A 592 -14.11 -16.84 17.81
N VAL A 593 -13.99 -16.44 16.54
CA VAL A 593 -13.17 -15.30 16.12
C VAL A 593 -13.66 -14.01 16.78
N LEU A 594 -14.97 -13.76 16.83
CA LEU A 594 -15.54 -12.58 17.48
C LEU A 594 -15.27 -12.57 18.98
N ALA A 595 -15.45 -13.71 19.66
CA ALA A 595 -15.15 -13.85 21.08
C ALA A 595 -13.66 -13.63 21.39
N TRP A 596 -12.77 -14.18 20.55
CA TRP A 596 -11.35 -13.97 20.67
C TRP A 596 -10.93 -12.53 20.38
N ALA A 597 -11.47 -11.91 19.32
CA ALA A 597 -11.19 -10.52 18.97
C ALA A 597 -11.61 -9.56 20.08
N ALA A 598 -12.77 -9.80 20.69
CA ALA A 598 -13.21 -9.07 21.88
C ALA A 598 -12.22 -9.28 23.04
N SER A 599 -11.82 -10.52 23.34
CA SER A 599 -10.82 -10.76 24.40
C SER A 599 -9.48 -10.06 24.13
N VAL A 600 -9.00 -10.07 22.88
CA VAL A 600 -7.70 -9.52 22.52
C VAL A 600 -7.71 -8.00 22.55
N SER A 601 -8.80 -7.33 22.19
CA SER A 601 -8.87 -5.86 22.28
C SER A 601 -8.65 -5.35 23.70
N PHE A 602 -9.14 -6.07 24.72
CA PHE A 602 -8.84 -5.76 26.12
C PHE A 602 -7.40 -6.09 26.52
N LEU A 603 -6.81 -7.17 25.99
CA LEU A 603 -5.43 -7.56 26.32
C LEU A 603 -4.40 -6.59 25.75
N VAL A 604 -4.52 -6.27 24.47
CA VAL A 604 -3.50 -5.48 23.76
C VAL A 604 -3.57 -3.99 24.09
N SER A 605 -4.72 -3.50 24.58
CA SER A 605 -4.88 -2.11 25.05
C SER A 605 -4.14 -1.82 26.36
N GLN A 606 -3.59 -2.84 27.03
CA GLN A 606 -2.81 -2.68 28.26
C GLN A 606 -1.34 -2.41 27.95
N VAL A 607 -0.91 -1.17 28.10
CA VAL A 607 0.50 -0.79 28.05
C VAL A 607 1.05 -0.73 29.47
N PRO A 608 2.06 -1.54 29.86
CA PRO A 608 2.63 -1.50 31.20
C PRO A 608 3.30 -0.16 31.53
N ASP A 609 3.15 0.29 32.78
CA ASP A 609 3.86 1.46 33.31
C ASP A 609 5.38 1.23 33.27
N GLY A 610 6.06 1.90 32.34
CA GLY A 610 7.50 1.73 32.10
C GLY A 610 7.86 0.95 30.82
N TYR A 611 6.88 0.65 29.96
CA TYR A 611 7.17 0.12 28.62
C TYR A 611 8.12 1.04 27.84
N THR A 612 7.81 2.35 27.83
CA THR A 612 8.68 3.42 27.33
C THR A 612 9.37 4.17 28.48
N PRO A 613 10.63 4.62 28.29
CA PRO A 613 11.30 5.47 29.27
C PRO A 613 10.58 6.83 29.44
N LYS A 614 10.52 7.34 30.67
CA LYS A 614 9.93 8.66 30.99
C LYS A 614 10.95 9.82 30.99
N GLY A 615 12.21 9.55 30.64
CA GLY A 615 13.27 10.56 30.58
C GLY A 615 13.10 11.53 29.41
N ALA A 616 13.79 12.67 29.48
CA ALA A 616 13.93 13.59 28.35
C ALA A 616 15.31 13.46 27.72
N TYR A 617 15.40 13.68 26.40
CA TYR A 617 16.62 13.54 25.60
C TYR A 617 16.97 14.84 24.87
N GLU A 618 18.25 15.02 24.56
CA GLU A 618 18.78 16.24 23.95
C GLU A 618 18.44 16.29 22.45
N THR A 619 18.59 15.17 21.74
CA THR A 619 18.41 15.12 20.28
C THR A 619 17.31 14.16 19.85
N TYR A 620 16.68 14.46 18.70
CA TYR A 620 15.71 13.56 18.08
C TYR A 620 16.34 12.20 17.75
N ALA A 621 17.59 12.18 17.28
CA ALA A 621 18.30 10.95 16.96
C ALA A 621 18.54 10.05 18.19
N GLU A 622 18.74 10.62 19.37
CA GLU A 622 18.87 9.85 20.61
C GLU A 622 17.51 9.25 21.06
N ALA A 623 16.44 10.04 20.95
CA ALA A 623 15.10 9.61 21.33
C ALA A 623 14.50 8.60 20.35
N TYR A 624 14.48 8.93 19.05
CA TYR A 624 13.84 8.13 18.00
C TYR A 624 14.79 7.12 17.33
N GLY A 625 16.08 7.44 17.25
CA GLY A 625 17.07 6.63 16.53
C GLY A 625 17.42 7.18 15.15
N THR A 626 18.38 6.51 14.52
CA THR A 626 18.76 6.72 13.12
C THR A 626 18.31 5.52 12.28
N GLU A 627 18.49 5.56 10.96
CA GLU A 627 18.11 4.44 10.07
C GLU A 627 18.78 3.10 10.45
N THR A 628 19.92 3.15 11.14
CA THR A 628 20.73 1.97 11.48
C THR A 628 20.70 1.59 12.96
N VAL A 629 20.30 2.51 13.85
CA VAL A 629 20.32 2.31 15.31
C VAL A 629 19.02 2.79 15.93
N PRO A 630 18.24 1.92 16.60
CA PRO A 630 17.03 2.34 17.29
C PRO A 630 17.34 3.27 18.46
N GLY A 631 16.49 4.29 18.64
CA GLY A 631 16.59 5.25 19.74
C GLY A 631 16.02 4.72 21.04
N LYS A 632 16.16 5.49 22.11
CA LYS A 632 15.71 5.08 23.45
C LYS A 632 14.20 4.92 23.59
N CYS A 633 13.41 5.58 22.74
CA CYS A 633 11.96 5.47 22.71
C CYS A 633 11.45 4.38 21.74
N THR A 634 12.31 3.87 20.87
CA THR A 634 11.97 2.94 19.76
C THR A 634 12.73 1.62 19.84
N ASP A 635 13.33 1.32 21.00
CA ASP A 635 14.15 0.13 21.25
C ASP A 635 13.34 -1.18 21.37
N LYS A 636 12.00 -1.08 21.45
CA LYS A 636 11.07 -2.22 21.57
C LYS A 636 9.98 -2.16 20.51
N TRP A 637 9.49 -3.34 20.12
CA TRP A 637 8.34 -3.49 19.25
C TRP A 637 7.12 -4.03 20.02
N PRO A 638 5.92 -3.44 19.88
CA PRO A 638 5.56 -2.26 19.07
C PRO A 638 6.25 -0.97 19.54
N THR A 639 6.63 -0.12 18.58
CA THR A 639 7.40 1.11 18.84
C THR A 639 6.52 2.23 19.37
N GLY A 640 7.02 2.97 20.36
CA GLY A 640 6.40 4.20 20.83
C GLY A 640 6.57 5.37 19.86
N GLY A 641 5.99 6.52 20.23
CA GLY A 641 6.21 7.79 19.55
C GLY A 641 7.29 8.63 20.23
N VAL A 642 7.72 9.69 19.56
CA VAL A 642 8.62 10.71 20.11
C VAL A 642 8.00 12.08 19.86
N TYR A 643 7.98 12.93 20.87
CA TYR A 643 7.48 14.30 20.75
C TYR A 643 8.41 15.28 21.44
N LYS A 644 8.37 16.54 21.00
CA LYS A 644 9.14 17.63 21.60
C LYS A 644 8.25 18.42 22.55
N ASP A 645 8.64 18.46 23.82
CA ASP A 645 7.97 19.25 24.86
C ASP A 645 8.74 20.56 25.05
N GLU A 646 8.42 21.55 24.22
CA GLU A 646 9.10 22.85 24.18
C GLU A 646 8.82 23.71 25.42
N ASP A 647 7.67 23.51 26.08
CA ASP A 647 7.26 24.29 27.24
C ASP A 647 7.89 23.75 28.55
N ASN A 648 8.30 22.47 28.59
CA ASN A 648 8.86 21.82 29.79
C ASN A 648 10.15 21.03 29.49
N CYS A 649 11.14 21.72 28.91
CA CYS A 649 12.48 21.19 28.71
C CYS A 649 13.25 21.05 30.03
N LEU A 650 14.09 20.03 30.16
CA LEU A 650 14.99 19.84 31.30
C LEU A 650 16.36 20.45 31.01
N LEU A 651 16.85 21.33 31.89
CA LEU A 651 18.21 21.85 31.82
C LEU A 651 19.20 20.74 32.23
N LEU A 652 20.04 20.30 31.28
CA LEU A 652 21.07 19.28 31.52
C LEU A 652 22.36 19.89 32.06
N ASN A 653 22.76 21.04 31.51
CA ASN A 653 23.97 21.74 31.93
C ASN A 653 23.79 23.27 31.90
N SER A 654 23.98 23.91 33.05
CA SER A 654 23.83 25.36 33.23
C SER A 654 24.96 26.19 32.61
N THR A 655 26.16 25.63 32.36
CA THR A 655 27.28 26.37 31.75
C THR A 655 27.25 26.31 30.23
N SER A 656 26.90 25.16 29.66
CA SER A 656 26.75 25.00 28.20
C SER A 656 25.36 25.37 27.68
N LEU A 657 24.39 25.61 28.58
CA LEU A 657 22.96 25.84 28.27
C LEU A 657 22.39 24.73 27.38
N THR A 658 22.62 23.47 27.75
CA THR A 658 22.07 22.31 27.02
C THR A 658 20.75 21.87 27.66
N TYR A 659 19.75 21.60 26.82
CA TYR A 659 18.39 21.26 27.23
C TYR A 659 17.94 19.94 26.60
N ALA A 660 17.22 19.14 27.39
CA ALA A 660 16.55 17.93 26.94
C ALA A 660 15.04 18.19 26.81
N CYS A 661 14.57 18.30 25.56
CA CYS A 661 13.17 18.61 25.25
C CYS A 661 12.41 17.42 24.63
N TRP A 662 13.12 16.37 24.16
CA TRP A 662 12.49 15.23 23.49
C TRP A 662 12.03 14.18 24.50
N LYS A 663 10.77 13.76 24.43
CA LYS A 663 10.17 12.77 25.34
C LYS A 663 9.55 11.61 24.55
N CYS A 664 9.46 10.44 25.20
CA CYS A 664 8.83 9.25 24.61
C CYS A 664 7.33 9.23 24.85
N ALA A 665 6.57 8.74 23.87
CA ALA A 665 5.16 8.41 23.99
C ALA A 665 4.96 6.88 23.87
N PRO A 666 4.11 6.25 24.68
CA PRO A 666 3.84 4.82 24.59
C PRO A 666 3.13 4.43 23.29
N PRO A 667 3.30 3.17 22.82
CA PRO A 667 2.53 2.64 21.70
C PRO A 667 1.04 2.52 22.04
N ARG A 668 0.18 2.34 21.03
CA ARG A 668 -1.26 2.13 21.26
C ARG A 668 -1.56 0.76 21.85
N TYR A 669 -0.76 -0.24 21.47
CA TYR A 669 -0.94 -1.62 21.84
C TYR A 669 0.39 -2.29 22.16
N VAL A 670 0.34 -3.35 22.97
CA VAL A 670 1.49 -4.21 23.28
C VAL A 670 1.07 -5.67 23.19
N PHE A 671 1.95 -6.50 22.65
CA PHE A 671 1.79 -7.95 22.66
C PHE A 671 2.66 -8.56 23.76
N ASP A 672 2.02 -9.15 24.77
CA ASP A 672 2.70 -9.79 25.88
C ASP A 672 2.49 -11.33 25.87
N ALA A 673 3.00 -12.01 26.90
CA ALA A 673 2.83 -13.45 27.05
C ALA A 673 1.35 -13.87 27.19
N ARG A 674 0.48 -12.99 27.71
CA ARG A 674 -0.96 -13.26 27.85
C ARG A 674 -1.62 -13.27 26.47
N PHE A 675 -1.26 -12.32 25.60
CA PHE A 675 -1.66 -12.36 24.19
C PHE A 675 -1.20 -13.66 23.51
N ALA A 676 0.07 -14.06 23.68
CA ALA A 676 0.59 -15.28 23.06
C ALA A 676 -0.18 -16.53 23.52
N GLY A 677 -0.51 -16.64 24.81
CA GLY A 677 -1.35 -17.71 25.34
C GLY A 677 -2.76 -17.68 24.75
N SER A 678 -3.40 -16.52 24.70
CA SER A 678 -4.72 -16.34 24.08
C SER A 678 -4.74 -16.71 22.59
N PHE A 679 -3.73 -16.27 21.84
CA PHE A 679 -3.57 -16.56 20.41
C PHE A 679 -3.33 -18.05 20.15
N PHE A 680 -2.54 -18.72 20.99
CA PHE A 680 -2.37 -20.17 20.91
C PHE A 680 -3.70 -20.91 21.09
N VAL A 681 -4.49 -20.54 22.10
CA VAL A 681 -5.83 -21.15 22.34
C VAL A 681 -6.77 -20.88 21.16
N PHE A 682 -6.68 -19.70 20.56
CA PHE A 682 -7.42 -19.37 19.34
C PHE A 682 -7.09 -20.29 18.17
N LEU A 683 -5.80 -20.45 17.84
CA LEU A 683 -5.35 -21.33 16.76
C LEU A 683 -5.72 -22.78 17.03
N TRP A 684 -5.56 -23.24 18.27
CA TRP A 684 -5.91 -24.61 18.64
C TRP A 684 -7.40 -24.88 18.50
N ASN A 685 -8.27 -23.99 18.99
CA ASN A 685 -9.72 -24.14 18.83
C ASN A 685 -10.16 -24.08 17.36
N ASN A 686 -9.51 -23.28 16.52
CA ASN A 686 -9.76 -23.28 15.08
C ASN A 686 -9.38 -24.62 14.43
N ALA A 687 -8.20 -25.16 14.76
CA ALA A 687 -7.79 -26.48 14.30
C ALA A 687 -8.75 -27.58 14.77
N LEU A 688 -9.20 -27.52 16.02
CA LEU A 688 -10.19 -28.44 16.59
C LEU A 688 -11.53 -28.36 15.85
N ASN A 689 -12.03 -27.15 15.58
CA ASN A 689 -13.29 -26.96 14.83
C ASN A 689 -13.19 -27.55 13.40
N ILE A 690 -12.04 -27.36 12.74
CA ILE A 690 -11.77 -27.95 11.41
C ILE A 690 -11.73 -29.48 11.50
N ALA A 691 -11.02 -30.04 12.47
CA ALA A 691 -10.90 -31.48 12.67
C ALA A 691 -12.26 -32.12 12.97
N ILE A 692 -13.06 -31.53 13.87
CA ILE A 692 -14.40 -32.00 14.20
C ILE A 692 -15.28 -32.06 12.95
N GLY A 693 -15.27 -31.01 12.11
CA GLY A 693 -16.04 -30.98 10.88
C GLY A 693 -15.64 -32.08 9.88
N GLN A 694 -14.33 -32.26 9.67
CA GLN A 694 -13.80 -33.32 8.81
C GLN A 694 -14.15 -34.72 9.33
N CYS A 695 -14.03 -34.94 10.65
CA CYS A 695 -14.40 -36.21 11.29
C CYS A 695 -15.90 -36.49 11.21
N ILE A 696 -16.76 -35.49 11.36
CA ILE A 696 -18.22 -35.65 11.20
C ILE A 696 -18.55 -36.07 9.76
N ILE A 697 -17.94 -35.43 8.76
CA ILE A 697 -18.18 -35.76 7.35
C ILE A 697 -17.68 -37.18 7.04
N ALA A 698 -16.45 -37.51 7.44
CA ALA A 698 -15.87 -38.83 7.24
C ALA A 698 -16.70 -39.93 7.95
N GLY A 699 -17.13 -39.68 9.19
CA GLY A 699 -17.99 -40.57 9.94
C GLY A 699 -19.37 -40.77 9.29
N ALA A 700 -19.97 -39.71 8.77
CA ALA A 700 -21.26 -39.78 8.08
C ALA A 700 -21.16 -40.57 6.77
N VAL A 701 -20.08 -40.38 6.00
CA VAL A 701 -19.77 -41.18 4.80
C VAL A 701 -19.60 -42.65 5.17
N GLY A 702 -18.86 -42.94 6.24
CA GLY A 702 -18.67 -44.30 6.75
C GLY A 702 -20.00 -44.98 7.11
N VAL A 703 -20.85 -44.32 7.90
CA VAL A 703 -22.17 -44.85 8.27
C VAL A 703 -23.04 -45.09 7.03
N TRP A 704 -23.04 -44.15 6.08
CA TRP A 704 -23.80 -44.30 4.82
C TRP A 704 -23.28 -45.44 3.94
N PHE A 705 -21.95 -45.62 3.86
CA PHE A 705 -21.32 -46.66 3.05
C PHE A 705 -21.73 -48.06 3.50
N PHE A 706 -21.73 -48.32 4.81
CA PHE A 706 -22.13 -49.61 5.40
C PHE A 706 -23.64 -49.78 5.58
N THR A 707 -24.46 -48.78 5.26
CA THR A 707 -25.91 -48.91 5.32
C THR A 707 -26.42 -49.69 4.10
N PRO A 708 -27.31 -50.70 4.26
CA PRO A 708 -27.92 -51.41 3.14
C PRO A 708 -28.58 -50.45 2.14
N ASN A 709 -28.54 -50.77 0.84
CA ASN A 709 -29.02 -49.85 -0.21
C ASN A 709 -30.48 -49.42 -0.04
N GLU A 710 -31.34 -50.28 0.52
CA GLU A 710 -32.76 -50.00 0.79
C GLU A 710 -32.99 -49.01 1.94
N GLU A 711 -32.00 -48.87 2.84
CA GLU A 711 -32.05 -47.97 4.01
C GLU A 711 -31.25 -46.67 3.80
N LYS A 712 -30.54 -46.53 2.67
CA LYS A 712 -29.75 -45.34 2.36
C LYS A 712 -30.68 -44.11 2.27
N GLY A 713 -30.33 -43.06 3.01
CA GLY A 713 -31.14 -41.84 3.14
C GLY A 713 -32.20 -41.87 4.26
N ARG A 714 -32.52 -43.03 4.83
CA ARG A 714 -33.43 -43.15 5.99
C ARG A 714 -32.68 -43.14 7.32
N ARG A 715 -31.49 -43.77 7.39
CA ARG A 715 -30.67 -43.76 8.61
C ARG A 715 -30.09 -42.36 8.90
N PRO A 716 -30.06 -41.91 10.17
CA PRO A 716 -29.55 -40.60 10.54
C PRO A 716 -28.01 -40.58 10.60
N ALA A 717 -27.34 -40.72 9.45
CA ALA A 717 -25.88 -40.87 9.35
C ALA A 717 -25.09 -39.74 10.05
N ILE A 718 -25.54 -38.48 9.91
CA ILE A 718 -24.90 -37.31 10.53
C ILE A 718 -25.01 -37.34 12.06
N LYS A 719 -26.20 -37.67 12.60
CA LYS A 719 -26.41 -37.72 14.05
C LYS A 719 -25.51 -38.76 14.70
N THR A 720 -25.40 -39.93 14.06
CA THR A 720 -24.49 -41.00 14.50
C THR A 720 -23.03 -40.56 14.40
N ALA A 721 -22.64 -39.87 13.33
CA ALA A 721 -21.28 -39.36 13.16
C ALA A 721 -20.91 -38.32 14.24
N ILE A 722 -21.79 -37.34 14.51
CA ILE A 722 -21.61 -36.35 15.58
C ILE A 722 -21.40 -37.04 16.92
N TRP A 723 -22.26 -38.00 17.26
CA TRP A 723 -22.13 -38.77 18.50
C TRP A 723 -20.79 -39.48 18.59
N ASN A 724 -20.36 -40.14 17.51
CA ASN A 724 -19.10 -40.88 17.49
C ASN A 724 -17.89 -39.95 17.64
N VAL A 725 -17.90 -38.76 17.03
CA VAL A 725 -16.81 -37.78 17.15
C VAL A 725 -16.65 -37.35 18.60
N PHE A 726 -17.70 -36.87 19.25
CA PHE A 726 -17.60 -36.41 20.65
C PHE A 726 -17.36 -37.55 21.65
N ARG A 727 -17.86 -38.76 21.38
CA ARG A 727 -17.74 -39.90 22.31
C ARG A 727 -16.40 -40.63 22.22
N TYR A 728 -15.82 -40.72 21.03
CA TYR A 728 -14.65 -41.59 20.77
C TYR A 728 -13.43 -40.85 20.22
N HIS A 729 -13.59 -39.66 19.65
CA HIS A 729 -12.51 -38.97 18.93
C HIS A 729 -12.16 -37.59 19.50
N LEU A 730 -12.90 -37.07 20.49
CA LEU A 730 -12.65 -35.71 20.98
C LEU A 730 -11.24 -35.49 21.57
N GLY A 731 -10.63 -36.53 22.14
CA GLY A 731 -9.28 -36.46 22.68
C GLY A 731 -8.17 -36.73 21.67
N SER A 732 -8.50 -37.35 20.52
CA SER A 732 -7.54 -37.66 19.45
C SER A 732 -7.38 -36.46 18.52
#